data_AF-M1BG07-F1
#
_entry.id   AF-M1BG07-F1
#
_cell.length_a   1.000
_cell.length_b   1.000
_cell.length_c   1.000
_cell.angle_alpha   90.00
_cell.angle_beta   90.00
_cell.angle_gamma   90.00
#
_symmetry.space_group_name_H-M   'P 1'
#
loop_
_entity.id
_entity.type
_entity.pdbx_description
1 polymer ?
#
loop_
_entity_poly.entity_id
_entity_poly.type
_entity_poly.pdbx_seq_one_letter_code
_entity_poly.pdbx_strand_id
1 'polypeptide(L)'
;MEKKAHPLLRGGRRETKYSHGFSSSEIETLTSICETILPPLPLNSLQENNKKIQNFHKVSGSQYPIPDEVAEIVMKRAFFEARMLVRGLLRILSTRIGSLLLCGLFCFGKSWPYINKFSDISLDKREIVMQKWFNNRFFTPVRLAFVFVKFLCLYIFFTQVGEDSKNPAWDDIGYQVDNEENSSETPDERPLQKGIIETIYETESTIVKSLVEKGLKVTEDTKNNMYKVQCDVVIVGSGCGGGVAASVLASSGQKVVVLEKGNYFAKSDYSSLEGPSQSQMYESGGIFSTLDGKVMILAGSTVGGGSAVNWSACIKTPDSIIQEWGDDKRISMFKTPEYVSAMDKVCERINVTEKCTQEGLQNQILQKGCERLGLEVEGVARNSSEDHYCGSCCYGCRRGEKKGTDTTWLVDAVDCGAVIITGCKAERFILENKKYGKTRSKKCLGVISTSMNKDITKSICIEAKVTISACGSLLTPPLMISSGLKNRNIGRNLHLHPVIMAWGYFPESNSDLKGKIYEGGIITSVHKVGSHDSNVRAIIEAPALGPGSFAALCPWTSGEDIKNRLLKYDRTAHLFAMVKDVGSGEVRSEGRINYTFNGTDKESLKLGLRQALRILIAAGAAEVGTQRSDGQRIKCKGQSEKALESFLDTVTAAEGPKSLVKDFTTYCSAHQMGSCRMGMNEKDSAVDENGESWEAEGLFVCDASVLPGAVGVNPMITIQSTAYCLSKKIAEMIKDGRFSR
;
A
#
# COMPACT_ATOMS: atom_id res chain seq x y z
N MET A 1 22.38 22.48 -11.20
CA MET A 1 21.64 21.40 -11.88
C MET A 1 20.27 21.32 -11.24
N GLU A 2 19.25 21.88 -11.90
CA GLU A 2 17.87 21.73 -11.43
C GLU A 2 17.54 20.25 -11.39
N LYS A 3 17.11 19.78 -10.21
CA LYS A 3 16.58 18.41 -10.06
C LYS A 3 15.49 18.20 -11.13
N LYS A 4 15.32 16.99 -11.67
CA LYS A 4 14.37 16.71 -12.77
C LYS A 4 12.98 16.18 -12.33
N ALA A 5 12.83 15.58 -11.13
CA ALA A 5 11.57 14.96 -10.64
C ALA A 5 10.42 15.95 -10.30
N HIS A 6 9.27 15.60 -9.76
CA HIS A 6 8.28 16.60 -9.31
C HIS A 6 8.68 17.20 -7.95
N PRO A 7 8.45 18.48 -7.63
CA PRO A 7 8.77 19.05 -6.31
C PRO A 7 8.23 18.23 -5.13
N LEU A 8 7.02 17.70 -5.24
CA LEU A 8 6.42 16.82 -4.22
C LEU A 8 7.13 15.47 -4.03
N LEU A 9 7.92 15.03 -5.02
CA LEU A 9 8.61 13.74 -5.03
C LEU A 9 10.13 13.87 -4.77
N ARG A 10 10.71 15.07 -4.80
CA ARG A 10 12.17 15.28 -4.65
C ARG A 10 12.68 15.21 -3.20
N GLY A 11 11.77 15.13 -2.23
CA GLY A 11 12.09 15.32 -0.80
C GLY A 11 12.51 16.75 -0.49
N GLY A 12 13.04 16.98 0.72
CA GLY A 12 13.44 18.31 1.18
C GLY A 12 13.07 18.55 2.65
N ARG A 13 13.78 19.48 3.30
CA ARG A 13 13.45 19.86 4.67
C ARG A 13 12.15 20.64 4.66
N ARG A 14 11.31 20.37 5.66
CA ARG A 14 10.13 21.19 5.93
C ARG A 14 10.60 22.61 6.25
N GLU A 15 10.24 23.57 5.40
CA GLU A 15 10.54 25.00 5.62
C GLU A 15 9.63 25.63 6.69
N THR A 16 8.50 24.99 6.99
CA THR A 16 7.53 25.45 7.99
C THR A 16 7.80 24.86 9.38
N LYS A 17 7.57 25.65 10.44
CA LYS A 17 7.62 25.15 11.82
C LYS A 17 6.63 24.00 12.02
N TYR A 18 7.01 23.02 12.84
CA TYR A 18 6.12 21.94 13.26
C TYR A 18 4.92 22.48 14.04
N SER A 19 3.75 21.91 13.77
CA SER A 19 2.47 22.36 14.34
C SER A 19 1.72 21.19 14.99
N HIS A 20 2.43 20.15 15.40
CA HIS A 20 1.88 18.91 15.94
C HIS A 20 1.14 19.07 17.28
N GLY A 21 1.32 20.18 18.00
CA GLY A 21 0.56 20.48 19.23
C GLY A 21 0.92 19.64 20.47
N PHE A 22 1.95 18.80 20.42
CA PHE A 22 2.62 18.23 21.59
C PHE A 22 3.39 19.30 22.37
N SER A 23 3.40 19.18 23.70
CA SER A 23 4.20 19.99 24.61
C SER A 23 5.68 19.63 24.52
N SER A 24 6.56 20.54 24.97
CA SER A 24 8.01 20.29 25.03
C SER A 24 8.36 19.04 25.83
N SER A 25 7.61 18.75 26.91
CA SER A 25 7.83 17.55 27.75
C SER A 25 7.41 16.25 27.06
N GLU A 26 6.37 16.29 26.22
CA GLU A 26 5.96 15.13 25.42
C GLU A 26 6.98 14.87 24.30
N ILE A 27 7.49 15.93 23.66
CA ILE A 27 8.54 15.80 22.64
C ILE A 27 9.85 15.31 23.25
N GLU A 28 10.28 15.80 24.41
CA GLU A 28 11.47 15.30 25.12
C GLU A 28 11.36 13.79 25.42
N THR A 29 10.17 13.35 25.85
CA THR A 29 9.86 11.94 26.07
C THR A 29 9.91 11.14 24.77
N LEU A 30 9.31 11.66 23.69
CA LEU A 30 9.32 11.03 22.38
C LEU A 30 10.73 10.90 21.81
N THR A 31 11.56 11.94 21.94
CA THR A 31 12.98 11.95 21.58
C THR A 31 13.72 10.84 22.31
N SER A 32 13.44 10.66 23.60
CA SER A 32 14.05 9.59 24.42
C SER A 32 13.58 8.19 23.99
N ILE A 33 12.32 8.04 23.58
CA ILE A 33 11.83 6.77 23.00
C ILE A 33 12.52 6.49 21.66
N CYS A 34 12.62 7.48 20.78
CA CYS A 34 13.27 7.36 19.47
C CYS A 34 14.77 7.04 19.59
N GLU A 35 15.47 7.67 20.53
CA GLU A 35 16.85 7.32 20.89
C GLU A 35 16.98 5.87 21.33
N THR A 36 16.03 5.37 22.14
CA THR A 36 16.09 3.98 22.61
C THR A 36 15.82 2.99 21.49
N ILE A 37 14.95 3.34 20.53
CA ILE A 37 14.67 2.52 19.36
C ILE A 37 15.91 2.40 18.46
N LEU A 38 16.56 3.53 18.18
CA LEU A 38 17.74 3.62 17.33
C LEU A 38 18.83 4.43 18.07
N PRO A 39 19.62 3.79 18.95
CA PRO A 39 20.57 4.49 19.80
C PRO A 39 21.93 4.72 19.13
N PRO A 40 22.68 5.75 19.55
CA PRO A 40 24.12 5.76 19.28
C PRO A 40 24.78 4.60 20.03
N LEU A 41 25.69 3.87 19.38
CA LEU A 41 26.43 2.76 19.99
C LEU A 41 27.88 3.16 20.28
N PRO A 42 28.47 2.70 21.39
CA PRO A 42 29.88 2.91 21.65
C PRO A 42 30.74 2.23 20.56
N LEU A 43 31.85 2.88 20.20
CA LEU A 43 32.83 2.32 19.28
C LEU A 43 33.72 1.33 20.07
N ASN A 44 33.58 0.03 19.80
CA ASN A 44 34.47 -0.99 20.37
C ASN A 44 35.77 -1.10 19.57
N SER A 45 36.90 -1.28 20.25
CA SER A 45 38.25 -1.27 19.67
C SER A 45 38.56 -2.37 18.64
N LEU A 46 37.70 -3.37 18.48
CA LEU A 46 37.88 -4.46 17.49
C LEU A 46 37.13 -4.23 16.16
N GLN A 47 36.24 -3.23 16.08
CA GLN A 47 35.50 -2.86 14.86
C GLN A 47 36.17 -1.70 14.08
N GLU A 48 37.42 -1.37 14.43
CA GLU A 48 38.09 -0.10 14.15
C GLU A 48 38.38 0.26 12.67
N ASN A 49 38.30 -0.68 11.71
CA ASN A 49 38.78 -0.39 10.35
C ASN A 49 37.70 -0.03 9.30
N ASN A 50 36.40 -0.11 9.61
CA ASN A 50 35.36 0.25 8.64
C ASN A 50 34.64 1.57 9.01
N LYS A 51 35.07 2.66 8.37
CA LYS A 51 34.54 4.02 8.58
C LYS A 51 33.01 4.12 8.40
N LYS A 52 32.41 3.30 7.53
CA LYS A 52 30.94 3.27 7.33
C LYS A 52 30.21 2.78 8.57
N ILE A 53 30.68 1.67 9.16
CA ILE A 53 30.11 1.10 10.38
C ILE A 53 30.20 2.12 11.54
N GLN A 54 31.34 2.82 11.65
CA GLN A 54 31.52 3.85 12.69
C GLN A 54 30.54 5.01 12.55
N ASN A 55 30.26 5.46 11.32
CA ASN A 55 29.30 6.54 11.06
C ASN A 55 27.89 6.11 11.44
N PHE A 56 27.47 4.93 11.01
CA PHE A 56 26.15 4.40 11.36
C PHE A 56 25.99 4.13 12.85
N HIS A 57 27.05 3.77 13.56
CA HIS A 57 26.99 3.64 15.02
C HIS A 57 26.73 4.98 15.72
N LYS A 58 27.12 6.12 15.14
CA LYS A 58 26.88 7.46 15.71
C LYS A 58 25.47 8.01 15.48
N VAL A 59 24.76 7.54 14.46
CA VAL A 59 23.39 8.05 14.20
C VAL A 59 22.41 7.63 15.29
N SER A 60 21.41 8.46 15.53
CA SER A 60 20.40 8.25 16.57
C SER A 60 19.02 8.67 16.11
N GLY A 61 17.98 7.94 16.55
CA GLY A 61 16.58 8.32 16.35
C GLY A 61 16.18 9.60 17.10
N SER A 62 16.99 10.10 18.04
CA SER A 62 16.79 11.41 18.68
C SER A 62 17.20 12.61 17.82
N GLN A 63 17.88 12.39 16.69
CA GLN A 63 18.37 13.48 15.86
C GLN A 63 17.22 14.28 15.24
N TYR A 64 17.36 15.60 15.24
CA TYR A 64 16.42 16.47 14.55
C TYR A 64 16.44 16.20 13.04
N PRO A 65 15.28 16.10 12.36
CA PRO A 65 13.92 16.37 12.86
C PRO A 65 13.07 15.15 13.19
N ILE A 66 13.67 13.99 13.46
CA ILE A 66 12.96 12.71 13.54
C ILE A 66 11.82 12.70 14.57
N PRO A 67 12.01 13.11 15.83
CA PRO A 67 10.92 13.10 16.81
C PRO A 67 9.77 14.05 16.45
N ASP A 68 10.07 15.23 15.91
CA ASP A 68 9.06 16.20 15.49
C ASP A 68 8.24 15.70 14.29
N GLU A 69 8.89 15.04 13.32
CA GLU A 69 8.20 14.40 12.19
C GLU A 69 7.34 13.22 12.65
N VAL A 70 7.82 12.40 13.60
CA VAL A 70 6.99 11.33 14.22
C VAL A 70 5.74 11.95 14.83
N ALA A 71 5.87 13.01 15.64
CA ALA A 71 4.75 13.70 16.27
C ALA A 71 3.76 14.28 15.23
N GLU A 72 4.28 14.87 14.15
CA GLU A 72 3.45 15.42 13.07
C GLU A 72 2.67 14.32 12.34
N ILE A 73 3.32 13.20 11.99
CA ILE A 73 2.69 12.09 11.29
C ILE A 73 1.64 11.40 12.16
N VAL A 74 1.88 11.25 13.47
CA VAL A 74 0.86 10.79 14.43
C VAL A 74 -0.39 11.64 14.31
N MET A 75 -0.26 12.98 14.27
CA MET A 75 -1.42 13.87 14.21
C MET A 75 -2.13 13.86 12.85
N LYS A 76 -1.37 13.76 11.76
CA LYS A 76 -1.91 13.83 10.40
C LYS A 76 -2.52 12.52 9.92
N ARG A 77 -1.94 11.37 10.29
CA ARG A 77 -2.22 10.09 9.62
C ARG A 77 -2.76 8.99 10.54
N ALA A 78 -2.56 9.10 11.86
CA ALA A 78 -3.05 8.07 12.77
C ALA A 78 -4.56 8.19 13.02
N PHE A 79 -5.21 7.06 13.31
CA PHE A 79 -6.60 7.07 13.80
C PHE A 79 -6.71 7.82 15.11
N PHE A 80 -7.91 8.31 15.43
CA PHE A 80 -8.17 9.06 16.66
C PHE A 80 -7.71 8.29 17.90
N GLU A 81 -8.02 6.99 17.97
CA GLU A 81 -7.65 6.11 19.09
C GLU A 81 -6.13 5.97 19.21
N ALA A 82 -5.42 5.79 18.10
CA ALA A 82 -3.96 5.71 18.10
C ALA A 82 -3.31 7.05 18.54
N ARG A 83 -3.86 8.19 18.09
CA ARG A 83 -3.43 9.53 18.55
C ARG A 83 -3.58 9.67 20.06
N MET A 84 -4.75 9.31 20.59
CA MET A 84 -5.01 9.39 22.02
C MET A 84 -4.10 8.47 22.83
N LEU A 85 -3.83 7.26 22.34
CA LEU A 85 -2.91 6.31 22.97
C LEU A 85 -1.48 6.84 23.05
N VAL A 86 -0.93 7.34 21.92
CA VAL A 86 0.44 7.89 21.88
C VAL A 86 0.54 9.13 22.78
N ARG A 87 -0.38 10.09 22.66
CA ARG A 87 -0.38 11.30 23.51
C ARG A 87 -0.51 10.96 24.99
N GLY A 88 -1.42 10.06 25.33
CA GLY A 88 -1.61 9.59 26.71
C GLY A 88 -0.34 8.96 27.27
N LEU A 89 0.30 8.08 26.52
CA LEU A 89 1.57 7.46 26.92
C LEU A 89 2.66 8.51 27.16
N LEU A 90 2.88 9.43 26.21
CA LEU A 90 3.92 10.45 26.32
C LEU A 90 3.66 11.39 27.51
N ARG A 91 2.41 11.78 27.76
CA ARG A 91 2.04 12.64 28.89
C ARG A 91 2.23 11.94 30.24
N ILE A 92 1.99 10.63 30.32
CA ILE A 92 2.26 9.87 31.55
C ILE A 92 3.77 9.80 31.78
N LEU A 93 4.54 9.40 30.76
CA LEU A 93 6.00 9.25 30.85
C LEU A 93 6.76 10.57 31.05
N SER A 94 6.18 11.72 30.68
CA SER A 94 6.79 13.03 30.95
C SER A 94 6.74 13.44 32.42
N THR A 95 6.03 12.69 33.26
CA THR A 95 5.96 12.90 34.72
C THR A 95 6.76 11.84 35.49
N ARG A 96 7.26 12.20 36.67
CA ARG A 96 7.97 11.27 37.57
C ARG A 96 7.06 10.15 38.08
N ILE A 97 5.83 10.49 38.46
CA ILE A 97 4.84 9.51 38.96
C ILE A 97 4.45 8.54 37.84
N GLY A 98 4.19 9.04 36.63
CA GLY A 98 3.88 8.18 35.49
C GLY A 98 5.07 7.34 35.04
N SER A 99 6.29 7.86 35.15
CA SER A 99 7.52 7.08 34.94
C SER A 99 7.66 5.97 35.97
N LEU A 100 7.39 6.23 37.26
CA LEU A 100 7.35 5.18 38.29
C LEU A 100 6.29 4.11 37.98
N LEU A 101 5.09 4.53 37.54
CA LEU A 101 4.01 3.62 37.18
C LEU A 101 4.38 2.67 36.02
N LEU A 102 4.98 3.20 34.96
CA LEU A 102 5.22 2.43 33.73
C LEU A 102 6.63 1.81 33.68
N CYS A 103 7.63 2.40 34.33
CA CYS A 103 9.01 1.93 34.34
C CYS A 103 9.36 1.14 35.61
N GLY A 104 8.55 1.24 36.66
CA GLY A 104 8.83 0.60 37.96
C GLY A 104 10.15 1.09 38.56
N LEU A 105 10.91 0.17 39.17
CA LEU A 105 12.16 0.51 39.86
C LEU A 105 13.27 1.08 38.95
N PHE A 106 13.14 0.95 37.62
CA PHE A 106 14.14 1.47 36.68
C PHE A 106 14.19 3.00 36.62
N CYS A 107 13.14 3.69 37.10
CA CYS A 107 13.15 5.15 37.19
C CYS A 107 13.89 5.69 38.42
N PHE A 108 14.40 4.83 39.33
CA PHE A 108 15.14 5.33 40.49
C PHE A 108 16.55 5.79 40.10
N GLY A 109 16.85 7.04 40.45
CA GLY A 109 18.14 7.71 40.30
C GLY A 109 18.94 7.75 41.60
N LYS A 110 20.22 8.14 41.51
CA LYS A 110 21.13 8.24 42.67
C LYS A 110 21.02 9.58 43.40
N SER A 111 20.39 10.59 42.81
CA SER A 111 20.33 11.96 43.31
C SER A 111 18.88 12.43 43.46
N TRP A 112 18.63 13.36 44.38
CA TRP A 112 17.32 13.98 44.53
C TRP A 112 16.96 14.80 43.28
N PRO A 113 15.70 14.74 42.78
CA PRO A 113 14.64 13.82 43.20
C PRO A 113 14.92 12.40 42.73
N TYR A 114 14.86 11.43 43.66
CA TYR A 114 15.27 10.03 43.41
C TYR A 114 14.43 9.29 42.36
N ILE A 115 13.35 9.89 41.87
CA ILE A 115 12.50 9.35 40.80
C ILE A 115 12.72 10.23 39.56
N ASN A 116 13.32 9.64 38.54
CA ASN A 116 13.58 10.24 37.25
C ASN A 116 12.32 10.23 36.38
N LYS A 117 12.16 11.24 35.52
CA LYS A 117 11.24 11.13 34.37
C LYS A 117 11.82 10.13 33.37
N PHE A 118 11.02 9.64 32.43
CA PHE A 118 11.49 8.70 31.42
C PHE A 118 12.71 9.22 30.64
N SER A 119 12.71 10.51 30.27
CA SER A 119 13.83 11.15 29.56
C SER A 119 15.13 11.21 30.38
N ASP A 120 15.03 11.26 31.71
CA ASP A 120 16.16 11.29 32.64
C ASP A 120 16.68 9.87 32.99
N ILE A 121 16.08 8.80 32.46
CA ILE A 121 16.54 7.41 32.67
C ILE A 121 17.67 7.10 31.68
N SER A 122 18.72 6.41 32.15
CA SER A 122 19.82 5.97 31.29
C SER A 122 19.34 5.06 30.16
N LEU A 123 19.98 5.16 28.99
CA LEU A 123 19.59 4.44 27.79
C LEU A 123 19.39 2.93 28.01
N ASP A 124 20.34 2.25 28.66
CA ASP A 124 20.26 0.81 28.93
C ASP A 124 19.02 0.42 29.76
N LYS A 125 18.64 1.28 30.72
CA LYS A 125 17.46 1.07 31.55
C LYS A 125 16.18 1.32 30.77
N ARG A 126 16.15 2.34 29.89
CA ARG A 126 15.02 2.60 28.99
C ARG A 126 14.79 1.41 28.05
N GLU A 127 15.86 0.83 27.50
CA GLU A 127 15.75 -0.35 26.63
C GLU A 127 15.07 -1.52 27.36
N ILE A 128 15.53 -1.86 28.57
CA ILE A 128 14.93 -2.92 29.40
C ILE A 128 13.44 -2.65 29.67
N VAL A 129 13.08 -1.41 29.98
CA VAL A 129 11.68 -1.01 30.21
C VAL A 129 10.84 -1.23 28.96
N MET A 130 11.31 -0.79 27.80
CA MET A 130 10.59 -0.92 26.53
C MET A 130 10.47 -2.39 26.09
N GLN A 131 11.52 -3.20 26.27
CA GLN A 131 11.46 -4.65 26.08
C GLN A 131 10.38 -5.31 26.96
N LYS A 132 10.23 -4.86 28.21
CA LYS A 132 9.17 -5.35 29.10
C LYS A 132 7.78 -4.95 28.62
N TRP A 133 7.58 -3.72 28.16
CA TRP A 133 6.28 -3.28 27.59
C TRP A 133 5.91 -4.12 26.37
N PHE A 134 6.88 -4.37 25.50
CA PHE A 134 6.68 -5.13 24.27
C PHE A 134 6.25 -6.58 24.55
N ASN A 135 6.91 -7.23 25.51
CA ASN A 135 6.66 -8.64 25.86
C ASN A 135 5.45 -8.85 26.82
N ASN A 136 4.91 -7.79 27.44
CA ASN A 136 3.90 -7.94 28.49
C ASN A 136 2.47 -7.91 27.92
N ARG A 137 1.73 -9.00 28.15
CA ARG A 137 0.33 -9.18 27.68
C ARG A 137 -0.71 -8.29 28.36
N PHE A 138 -0.39 -7.67 29.49
CA PHE A 138 -1.30 -6.84 30.27
C PHE A 138 -1.12 -5.32 29.99
N PHE A 139 0.01 -4.92 29.40
CA PHE A 139 0.26 -3.53 28.98
C PHE A 139 -0.06 -3.29 27.50
N THR A 140 -1.11 -3.92 26.97
CA THR A 140 -1.49 -3.84 25.55
C THR A 140 -1.61 -2.40 25.02
N PRO A 141 -2.21 -1.43 25.73
CA PRO A 141 -2.25 -0.03 25.24
C PRO A 141 -0.86 0.60 25.09
N VAL A 142 0.05 0.35 26.05
CA VAL A 142 1.44 0.84 26.01
C VAL A 142 2.20 0.16 24.87
N ARG A 143 2.03 -1.16 24.72
CA ARG A 143 2.59 -1.93 23.61
C ARG A 143 2.16 -1.39 22.26
N LEU A 144 0.86 -1.13 22.05
CA LEU A 144 0.35 -0.60 20.78
C LEU A 144 0.92 0.78 20.45
N ALA A 145 0.97 1.68 21.43
CA ALA A 145 1.58 3.00 21.26
C ALA A 145 3.08 2.86 20.92
N PHE A 146 3.79 1.97 21.60
CA PHE A 146 5.21 1.70 21.32
C PHE A 146 5.42 1.10 19.92
N VAL A 147 4.66 0.07 19.52
CA VAL A 147 4.72 -0.53 18.17
C VAL A 147 4.56 0.54 17.10
N PHE A 148 3.59 1.45 17.28
CA PHE A 148 3.33 2.51 16.33
C PHE A 148 4.46 3.56 16.30
N VAL A 149 4.96 4.00 17.46
CA VAL A 149 6.11 4.94 17.53
C VAL A 149 7.39 4.31 16.97
N LYS A 150 7.64 3.02 17.26
CA LYS A 150 8.76 2.25 16.69
C LYS A 150 8.66 2.22 15.17
N PHE A 151 7.49 1.90 14.62
CA PHE A 151 7.26 1.87 13.18
C PHE A 151 7.60 3.24 12.58
N LEU A 152 7.03 4.32 13.11
CA LEU A 152 7.22 5.68 12.59
C LEU A 152 8.66 6.16 12.72
N CYS A 153 9.31 5.95 13.87
CA CYS A 153 10.69 6.37 14.12
C CYS A 153 11.63 5.78 13.08
N LEU A 154 11.57 4.46 12.87
CA LEU A 154 12.43 3.77 11.90
C LEU A 154 12.04 4.12 10.46
N TYR A 155 10.74 4.14 10.14
CA TYR A 155 10.28 4.50 8.81
C TYR A 155 10.74 5.91 8.42
N ILE A 156 10.51 6.91 9.26
CA ILE A 156 10.88 8.30 8.98
C ILE A 156 12.40 8.45 8.90
N PHE A 157 13.15 7.84 9.83
CA PHE A 157 14.61 7.92 9.82
C PHE A 157 15.21 7.45 8.49
N PHE A 158 14.72 6.36 7.92
CA PHE A 158 15.28 5.78 6.69
C PHE A 158 14.63 6.26 5.39
N THR A 159 13.51 6.98 5.46
CA THR A 159 12.85 7.57 4.28
C THR A 159 13.06 9.07 4.13
N GLN A 160 13.39 9.76 5.22
CA GLN A 160 13.63 11.19 5.18
C GLN A 160 14.92 11.49 4.40
N VAL A 161 14.85 12.50 3.53
CA VAL A 161 15.99 12.98 2.76
C VAL A 161 16.13 14.49 2.87
N GLY A 162 17.38 14.95 2.79
CA GLY A 162 17.71 16.37 2.71
C GLY A 162 17.37 16.99 1.36
N GLU A 163 17.69 18.27 1.20
CA GLU A 163 17.61 19.00 -0.07
C GLU A 163 18.56 18.48 -1.14
N ASP A 164 19.50 17.60 -0.81
CA ASP A 164 20.35 16.87 -1.74
C ASP A 164 19.75 15.51 -2.15
N SER A 165 18.55 15.19 -1.68
CA SER A 165 17.89 13.89 -1.85
C SER A 165 18.69 12.72 -1.27
N LYS A 166 19.53 12.98 -0.26
CA LYS A 166 20.29 11.95 0.46
C LYS A 166 19.79 11.76 1.88
N ASN A 167 20.05 10.57 2.41
CA ASN A 167 19.91 10.24 3.82
C ASN A 167 21.29 9.91 4.40
N PRO A 168 21.61 10.35 5.62
CA PRO A 168 22.94 10.16 6.22
C PRO A 168 23.33 8.70 6.48
N ALA A 169 22.38 7.76 6.54
CA ALA A 169 22.63 6.36 6.85
C ALA A 169 22.65 5.43 5.63
N TRP A 170 22.18 5.87 4.47
CA TRP A 170 22.00 4.99 3.30
C TRP A 170 23.29 4.35 2.81
N ASP A 171 24.36 5.14 2.66
CA ASP A 171 25.66 4.62 2.20
C ASP A 171 26.27 3.59 3.16
N ASP A 172 25.96 3.70 4.45
CA ASP A 172 26.46 2.81 5.50
C ASP A 172 25.71 1.47 5.55
N ILE A 173 24.42 1.46 5.15
CA ILE A 173 23.60 0.23 5.04
C ILE A 173 23.61 -0.38 3.63
N GLY A 174 24.45 0.15 2.74
CA GLY A 174 24.61 -0.34 1.37
C GLY A 174 23.48 0.05 0.41
N TYR A 175 22.61 0.99 0.78
CA TYR A 175 21.53 1.49 -0.08
C TYR A 175 21.98 2.68 -0.93
N GLN A 176 21.65 2.65 -2.21
CA GLN A 176 21.91 3.74 -3.15
C GLN A 176 20.68 3.94 -4.02
N VAL A 177 20.32 5.20 -4.22
CA VAL A 177 19.23 5.59 -5.11
C VAL A 177 19.77 5.67 -6.52
N ASP A 178 19.06 5.07 -7.47
CA ASP A 178 19.38 5.19 -8.89
C ASP A 178 19.30 6.66 -9.33
N ASN A 179 20.47 7.21 -9.66
CA ASN A 179 20.65 8.58 -10.12
C ASN A 179 20.77 8.68 -11.65
N GLU A 180 20.59 7.58 -12.41
CA GLU A 180 20.65 7.64 -13.88
C GLU A 180 19.78 8.78 -14.39
N GLU A 181 20.41 9.75 -15.05
CA GLU A 181 19.67 10.83 -15.67
C GLU A 181 18.94 10.26 -16.88
N ASN A 182 17.62 10.48 -16.97
CA ASN A 182 16.91 10.31 -18.24
C ASN A 182 17.61 11.26 -19.25
N SER A 183 18.38 10.66 -20.15
CA SER A 183 19.21 11.32 -21.17
C SER A 183 18.43 11.65 -22.45
N SER A 184 17.08 11.68 -22.40
CA SER A 184 16.31 12.15 -23.54
C SER A 184 16.43 13.67 -23.66
N GLU A 185 17.07 14.14 -24.74
CA GLU A 185 17.17 15.56 -25.11
C GLU A 185 15.82 16.16 -25.55
N THR A 186 14.81 15.33 -25.77
CA THR A 186 13.44 15.76 -26.08
C THR A 186 12.65 16.01 -24.79
N PRO A 187 11.87 17.11 -24.68
CA PRO A 187 10.93 17.28 -23.57
C PRO A 187 10.03 16.05 -23.48
N ASP A 188 10.05 15.35 -22.33
CA ASP A 188 9.21 14.17 -22.14
C ASP A 188 7.74 14.61 -22.25
N GLU A 189 7.06 14.16 -23.31
CA GLU A 189 5.64 14.41 -23.51
C GLU A 189 4.85 13.80 -22.33
N ARG A 190 4.01 14.60 -21.67
CA ARG A 190 3.12 14.13 -20.60
C ARG A 190 1.88 13.48 -21.24
N PRO A 191 1.70 12.15 -21.17
CA PRO A 191 0.70 11.46 -22.00
C PRO A 191 -0.75 11.93 -21.82
N LEU A 192 -1.10 12.45 -20.64
CA LEU A 192 -2.48 12.89 -20.33
C LEU A 192 -2.71 14.38 -20.53
N GLN A 193 -1.70 15.15 -20.98
CA GLN A 193 -1.75 16.63 -21.02
C GLN A 193 -2.95 17.18 -21.80
N LYS A 194 -3.40 16.48 -22.85
CA LYS A 194 -4.54 16.87 -23.68
C LYS A 194 -5.87 16.88 -22.93
N GLY A 195 -6.07 16.00 -21.95
CA GLY A 195 -7.35 15.85 -21.25
C GLY A 195 -7.30 16.04 -19.74
N ILE A 196 -6.12 16.25 -19.15
CA ILE A 196 -5.97 16.41 -17.70
C ILE A 196 -6.14 17.87 -17.24
N ILE A 197 -6.69 18.03 -16.05
CA ILE A 197 -6.79 19.27 -15.28
C ILE A 197 -6.24 18.97 -13.88
N GLU A 198 -5.12 19.59 -13.54
CA GLU A 198 -4.43 19.38 -12.29
C GLU A 198 -4.75 20.50 -11.30
N THR A 199 -5.69 20.24 -10.39
CA THR A 199 -6.20 21.28 -9.46
C THR A 199 -5.13 21.91 -8.56
N ILE A 200 -3.97 21.26 -8.41
CA ILE A 200 -2.83 21.79 -7.67
C ILE A 200 -2.23 23.06 -8.31
N TYR A 201 -2.43 23.27 -9.61
CA TYR A 201 -1.97 24.46 -10.33
C TYR A 201 -3.12 25.44 -10.66
N GLU A 202 -4.32 25.12 -10.21
CA GLU A 202 -5.53 25.87 -10.50
C GLU A 202 -5.96 26.70 -9.29
N THR A 203 -6.73 27.74 -9.56
CA THR A 203 -7.38 28.63 -8.60
C THR A 203 -8.87 28.70 -8.94
N GLU A 204 -9.66 29.32 -8.08
CA GLU A 204 -11.10 29.52 -8.33
C GLU A 204 -11.39 30.24 -9.68
N SER A 205 -10.52 31.14 -10.12
CA SER A 205 -10.69 31.87 -11.39
C SER A 205 -10.21 31.09 -12.62
N THR A 206 -9.27 30.16 -12.46
CA THR A 206 -8.65 29.42 -13.58
C THR A 206 -9.34 28.08 -13.84
N ILE A 207 -9.84 27.41 -12.79
CA ILE A 207 -10.46 26.08 -12.91
C ILE A 207 -11.66 26.05 -13.88
N VAL A 208 -12.51 27.09 -13.87
CA VAL A 208 -13.66 27.19 -14.77
C VAL A 208 -13.20 27.30 -16.22
N LYS A 209 -12.17 28.10 -16.48
CA LYS A 209 -11.59 28.28 -17.80
C LYS A 209 -11.01 26.96 -18.30
N SER A 210 -10.21 26.28 -17.48
CA SER A 210 -9.61 24.98 -17.83
C SER A 210 -10.68 23.93 -18.16
N LEU A 211 -11.75 23.83 -17.37
CA LEU A 211 -12.87 22.92 -17.64
C LEU A 211 -13.54 23.21 -18.99
N VAL A 212 -13.81 24.48 -19.30
CA VAL A 212 -14.42 24.90 -20.57
C VAL A 212 -13.48 24.64 -21.76
N GLU A 213 -12.19 24.92 -21.62
CA GLU A 213 -11.17 24.66 -22.66
C GLU A 213 -11.02 23.17 -22.95
N LYS A 214 -11.25 22.28 -21.98
CA LYS A 214 -11.34 20.82 -22.19
C LYS A 214 -12.70 20.35 -22.72
N GLY A 215 -13.56 21.28 -23.13
CA GLY A 215 -14.83 21.01 -23.81
C GLY A 215 -15.94 20.53 -22.87
N LEU A 216 -15.89 20.91 -21.58
CA LEU A 216 -16.98 20.65 -20.64
C LEU A 216 -17.92 21.85 -20.54
N LYS A 217 -19.22 21.56 -20.38
CA LYS A 217 -20.21 22.60 -20.08
C LYS A 217 -20.20 22.87 -18.59
N VAL A 218 -19.86 24.11 -18.22
CA VAL A 218 -19.76 24.54 -16.82
C VAL A 218 -20.75 25.68 -16.55
N THR A 219 -21.51 25.58 -15.47
CA THR A 219 -22.31 26.68 -14.94
C THR A 219 -21.98 26.90 -13.47
N GLU A 220 -22.14 28.12 -12.98
CA GLU A 220 -21.93 28.44 -11.58
C GLU A 220 -23.26 28.47 -10.83
N ASP A 221 -23.34 27.73 -9.73
CA ASP A 221 -24.46 27.79 -8.78
C ASP A 221 -23.98 28.55 -7.53
N THR A 222 -24.16 29.87 -7.58
CA THR A 222 -23.77 30.79 -6.52
C THR A 222 -24.53 30.53 -5.22
N LYS A 223 -25.75 29.98 -5.27
CA LYS A 223 -26.56 29.69 -4.08
C LYS A 223 -25.99 28.55 -3.26
N ASN A 224 -25.49 27.51 -3.94
CA ASN A 224 -24.92 26.34 -3.28
C ASN A 224 -23.38 26.33 -3.26
N ASN A 225 -22.75 27.46 -3.62
CA ASN A 225 -21.30 27.63 -3.71
C ASN A 225 -20.60 26.50 -4.48
N MET A 226 -21.07 26.22 -5.70
CA MET A 226 -20.56 25.12 -6.52
C MET A 226 -20.48 25.43 -8.02
N TYR A 227 -19.57 24.75 -8.71
CA TYR A 227 -19.54 24.66 -10.17
C TYR A 227 -20.27 23.40 -10.63
N LYS A 228 -21.17 23.52 -11.59
CA LYS A 228 -21.90 22.41 -12.21
C LYS A 228 -21.27 22.05 -13.54
N VAL A 229 -20.83 20.81 -13.68
CA VAL A 229 -20.21 20.25 -14.87
C VAL A 229 -21.15 19.19 -15.45
N GLN A 230 -21.41 19.22 -16.75
CA GLN A 230 -22.26 18.22 -17.41
C GLN A 230 -21.44 17.25 -18.25
N CYS A 231 -21.74 15.96 -18.13
CA CYS A 231 -21.16 14.88 -18.94
C CYS A 231 -22.17 13.74 -19.14
N ASP A 232 -21.83 12.75 -19.96
CA ASP A 232 -22.65 11.54 -20.09
C ASP A 232 -22.32 10.55 -18.97
N VAL A 233 -21.04 10.36 -18.69
CA VAL A 233 -20.55 9.44 -17.67
C VAL A 233 -19.52 10.12 -16.77
N VAL A 234 -19.69 10.00 -15.46
CA VAL A 234 -18.66 10.36 -14.48
C VAL A 234 -18.10 9.12 -13.81
N ILE A 235 -16.78 9.03 -13.72
CA ILE A 235 -16.04 7.92 -13.10
C ILE A 235 -15.25 8.48 -11.92
N VAL A 236 -15.46 7.91 -10.73
CA VAL A 236 -14.79 8.32 -9.51
C VAL A 236 -13.67 7.34 -9.19
N GLY A 237 -12.42 7.75 -9.42
CA GLY A 237 -11.21 6.94 -9.28
C GLY A 237 -10.62 6.55 -10.63
N SER A 238 -9.31 6.77 -10.80
CA SER A 238 -8.58 6.54 -12.08
C SER A 238 -7.78 5.24 -12.11
N GLY A 239 -7.94 4.38 -11.10
CA GLY A 239 -7.19 3.13 -10.92
C GLY A 239 -7.45 2.05 -11.95
N CYS A 240 -7.07 0.80 -11.65
CA CYS A 240 -7.18 -0.36 -12.56
C CYS A 240 -8.53 -0.43 -13.29
N GLY A 241 -9.64 -0.41 -12.55
CA GLY A 241 -10.96 -0.52 -13.17
C GLY A 241 -11.49 0.80 -13.75
N GLY A 242 -11.23 1.93 -13.07
CA GLY A 242 -11.69 3.25 -13.53
C GLY A 242 -11.05 3.70 -14.84
N GLY A 243 -9.75 3.45 -15.03
CA GLY A 243 -9.05 3.76 -16.28
C GLY A 243 -9.58 2.94 -17.46
N VAL A 244 -9.81 1.64 -17.27
CA VAL A 244 -10.41 0.77 -18.30
C VAL A 244 -11.82 1.24 -18.63
N ALA A 245 -12.64 1.54 -17.62
CA ALA A 245 -14.00 2.03 -17.82
C ALA A 245 -14.02 3.35 -18.60
N ALA A 246 -13.11 4.27 -18.29
CA ALA A 246 -12.97 5.53 -19.00
C ALA A 246 -12.66 5.32 -20.48
N SER A 247 -11.68 4.45 -20.79
CA SER A 247 -11.29 4.13 -22.17
C SER A 247 -12.46 3.54 -22.96
N VAL A 248 -13.11 2.50 -22.43
CA VAL A 248 -14.21 1.80 -23.11
C VAL A 248 -15.39 2.73 -23.38
N LEU A 249 -15.78 3.53 -22.39
CA LEU A 249 -16.95 4.42 -22.51
C LEU A 249 -16.66 5.63 -23.39
N ALA A 250 -15.47 6.23 -23.29
CA ALA A 250 -15.09 7.34 -24.17
C ALA A 250 -14.99 6.86 -25.63
N SER A 251 -14.40 5.69 -25.87
CA SER A 251 -14.33 5.06 -27.20
C SER A 251 -15.71 4.71 -27.79
N SER A 252 -16.73 4.56 -26.94
CA SER A 252 -18.13 4.38 -27.36
C SER A 252 -18.87 5.69 -27.68
N GLY A 253 -18.15 6.82 -27.68
CA GLY A 253 -18.69 8.14 -28.03
C GLY A 253 -19.32 8.91 -26.86
N GLN A 254 -19.15 8.45 -25.62
CA GLN A 254 -19.67 9.15 -24.44
C GLN A 254 -18.75 10.29 -24.00
N LYS A 255 -19.29 11.42 -23.55
CA LYS A 255 -18.49 12.45 -22.87
C LYS A 255 -18.19 12.00 -21.44
N VAL A 256 -16.96 11.55 -21.21
CA VAL A 256 -16.51 11.01 -19.93
C VAL A 256 -15.73 12.04 -19.11
N VAL A 257 -16.03 12.12 -17.81
CA VAL A 257 -15.19 12.82 -16.81
C VAL A 257 -14.69 11.83 -15.77
N VAL A 258 -13.39 11.86 -15.48
CA VAL A 258 -12.76 11.06 -14.42
C VAL A 258 -12.33 11.97 -13.28
N LEU A 259 -12.71 11.63 -12.04
CA LEU A 259 -12.25 12.28 -10.82
C LEU A 259 -11.16 11.44 -10.15
N GLU A 260 -10.03 12.05 -9.79
CA GLU A 260 -8.96 11.43 -9.02
C GLU A 260 -8.57 12.31 -7.84
N LYS A 261 -8.46 11.74 -6.64
CA LYS A 261 -8.07 12.49 -5.44
C LYS A 261 -6.56 12.69 -5.35
N GLY A 262 -5.78 11.77 -5.94
CA GLY A 262 -4.33 11.86 -6.03
C GLY A 262 -3.86 12.84 -7.10
N ASN A 263 -2.54 13.11 -7.10
CA ASN A 263 -1.88 13.92 -8.12
C ASN A 263 -1.51 13.09 -9.35
N TYR A 264 -1.17 13.77 -10.45
CA TYR A 264 -0.60 13.15 -11.64
C TYR A 264 0.92 13.33 -11.66
N PHE A 265 1.61 12.26 -12.03
CA PHE A 265 3.05 12.24 -12.21
C PHE A 265 3.36 11.52 -13.52
N ALA A 266 4.09 12.18 -14.41
CA ALA A 266 4.62 11.58 -15.63
C ALA A 266 6.00 10.94 -15.37
N LYS A 267 6.56 10.28 -16.39
CA LYS A 267 7.88 9.63 -16.33
C LYS A 267 8.96 10.53 -15.71
N SER A 268 9.05 11.78 -16.14
CA SER A 268 10.03 12.76 -15.68
C SER A 268 9.81 13.22 -14.24
N ASP A 269 8.58 13.11 -13.74
CA ASP A 269 8.18 13.54 -12.40
C ASP A 269 8.61 12.55 -11.30
N TYR A 270 8.71 11.27 -11.64
CA TYR A 270 9.00 10.25 -10.63
C TYR A 270 10.39 10.37 -10.02
N SER A 271 10.47 9.98 -8.74
CA SER A 271 11.71 9.81 -8.02
C SER A 271 11.84 8.37 -7.54
N SER A 272 13.07 7.90 -7.36
CA SER A 272 13.33 6.59 -6.75
C SER A 272 13.37 6.66 -5.21
N LEU A 273 12.79 7.72 -4.61
CA LEU A 273 12.82 7.98 -3.18
C LEU A 273 11.57 7.42 -2.48
N GLU A 274 11.77 6.52 -1.52
CA GLU A 274 10.67 5.86 -0.79
C GLU A 274 9.74 6.85 -0.09
N GLY A 275 10.28 7.75 0.75
CA GLY A 275 9.48 8.64 1.59
C GLY A 275 8.52 9.56 0.83
N PRO A 276 9.03 10.42 -0.07
CA PRO A 276 8.21 11.31 -0.88
C PRO A 276 7.19 10.55 -1.73
N SER A 277 7.61 9.47 -2.41
CA SER A 277 6.73 8.68 -3.26
C SER A 277 5.60 8.01 -2.47
N GLN A 278 5.92 7.40 -1.32
CA GLN A 278 4.91 6.85 -0.42
C GLN A 278 3.95 7.93 0.07
N SER A 279 4.48 9.08 0.50
CA SER A 279 3.69 10.20 1.02
C SER A 279 2.66 10.75 0.04
N GLN A 280 3.00 10.79 -1.24
CA GLN A 280 2.18 11.42 -2.29
C GLN A 280 1.30 10.45 -3.06
N MET A 281 1.70 9.18 -3.18
CA MET A 281 1.05 8.23 -4.08
C MET A 281 0.35 7.08 -3.38
N TYR A 282 0.28 7.06 -2.05
CA TYR A 282 -0.38 6.01 -1.28
C TYR A 282 -1.37 6.56 -0.25
N GLU A 283 -2.43 5.80 0.02
CA GLU A 283 -3.36 6.06 1.12
C GLU A 283 -2.63 6.21 2.45
N SER A 284 -2.95 7.25 3.21
CA SER A 284 -2.27 7.61 4.47
C SER A 284 -0.73 7.63 4.32
N GLY A 285 -0.25 7.94 3.11
CA GLY A 285 1.14 7.93 2.69
C GLY A 285 1.91 6.66 3.03
N GLY A 286 1.30 5.50 2.81
CA GLY A 286 1.87 4.17 3.04
C GLY A 286 1.75 3.66 4.49
N ILE A 287 1.18 4.46 5.39
CA ILE A 287 1.04 4.15 6.82
C ILE A 287 -0.43 3.88 7.12
N PHE A 288 -0.94 2.77 6.58
CA PHE A 288 -2.33 2.38 6.74
C PHE A 288 -2.44 0.96 7.29
N SER A 289 -3.36 0.73 8.23
CA SER A 289 -3.49 -0.55 8.91
C SER A 289 -4.93 -0.86 9.32
N THR A 290 -5.19 -2.13 9.66
CA THR A 290 -6.41 -2.53 10.37
C THR A 290 -6.46 -1.91 11.77
N LEU A 291 -7.67 -1.74 12.33
CA LEU A 291 -7.86 -1.08 13.64
C LEU A 291 -7.15 -1.78 14.82
N ASP A 292 -6.78 -3.05 14.66
CA ASP A 292 -6.01 -3.83 15.64
C ASP A 292 -4.50 -3.84 15.37
N GLY A 293 -4.03 -3.14 14.33
CA GLY A 293 -2.63 -3.08 13.91
C GLY A 293 -2.09 -4.39 13.35
N LYS A 294 -2.96 -5.37 13.05
CA LYS A 294 -2.55 -6.71 12.60
C LYS A 294 -2.05 -6.72 11.16
N VAL A 295 -2.68 -5.97 10.26
CA VAL A 295 -2.35 -5.96 8.83
C VAL A 295 -2.02 -4.53 8.40
N MET A 296 -0.81 -4.32 7.87
CA MET A 296 -0.42 -3.11 7.14
C MET A 296 -0.91 -3.20 5.70
N ILE A 297 -1.49 -2.12 5.18
CA ILE A 297 -2.19 -2.09 3.90
C ILE A 297 -1.57 -1.03 2.99
N LEU A 298 -1.18 -1.42 1.79
CA LEU A 298 -0.74 -0.53 0.72
C LEU A 298 -1.86 -0.36 -0.30
N ALA A 299 -2.28 0.88 -0.54
CA ALA A 299 -3.26 1.25 -1.56
C ALA A 299 -2.82 2.54 -2.26
N GLY A 300 -2.86 2.56 -3.59
CA GLY A 300 -2.42 3.72 -4.39
C GLY A 300 -3.42 4.88 -4.36
N SER A 301 -2.91 6.10 -4.28
CA SER A 301 -3.62 7.39 -4.26
C SER A 301 -2.94 8.39 -5.21
N THR A 302 -2.94 8.06 -6.50
CA THR A 302 -2.33 8.83 -7.60
C THR A 302 -3.12 8.57 -8.87
N VAL A 303 -2.97 9.39 -9.90
CA VAL A 303 -3.50 9.04 -11.24
C VAL A 303 -2.96 7.68 -11.65
N GLY A 304 -3.86 6.78 -12.04
CA GLY A 304 -3.58 5.36 -12.33
C GLY A 304 -3.74 4.42 -11.12
N GLY A 305 -3.95 4.98 -9.92
CA GLY A 305 -4.18 4.26 -8.67
C GLY A 305 -3.12 3.21 -8.38
N GLY A 306 -3.54 2.04 -7.90
CA GLY A 306 -2.63 0.92 -7.62
C GLY A 306 -1.84 0.44 -8.83
N SER A 307 -2.33 0.61 -10.07
CA SER A 307 -1.59 0.18 -11.27
C SER A 307 -0.34 1.02 -11.54
N ALA A 308 -0.33 2.28 -11.08
CA ALA A 308 0.82 3.17 -11.21
C ALA A 308 1.97 2.77 -10.28
N VAL A 309 1.66 2.18 -9.11
CA VAL A 309 2.61 1.94 -8.00
C VAL A 309 2.72 0.46 -7.57
N ASN A 310 2.16 -0.47 -8.34
CA ASN A 310 2.32 -1.91 -8.06
C ASN A 310 3.68 -2.45 -8.53
N TRP A 311 3.87 -3.75 -8.33
CA TRP A 311 5.13 -4.45 -8.59
C TRP A 311 5.19 -5.14 -9.97
N SER A 312 4.35 -4.69 -10.91
CA SER A 312 4.28 -5.15 -12.31
C SER A 312 3.79 -6.58 -12.56
N ALA A 313 3.59 -7.41 -11.53
CA ALA A 313 3.09 -8.78 -11.69
C ALA A 313 1.74 -8.85 -12.42
N CYS A 314 1.68 -9.68 -13.46
CA CYS A 314 0.54 -9.87 -14.35
C CYS A 314 0.16 -11.36 -14.40
N ILE A 315 -0.75 -11.78 -13.53
CA ILE A 315 -1.27 -13.14 -13.52
C ILE A 315 -2.74 -13.10 -13.95
N LYS A 316 -3.10 -13.90 -14.96
CA LYS A 316 -4.50 -14.03 -15.42
C LYS A 316 -5.36 -14.64 -14.31
N THR A 317 -6.68 -14.42 -14.38
CA THR A 317 -7.62 -15.05 -13.45
C THR A 317 -7.50 -16.57 -13.57
N PRO A 318 -7.17 -17.30 -12.49
CA PRO A 318 -7.00 -18.75 -12.57
C PRO A 318 -8.30 -19.46 -12.95
N ASP A 319 -8.20 -20.57 -13.69
CA ASP A 319 -9.37 -21.35 -14.12
C ASP A 319 -10.23 -21.83 -12.95
N SER A 320 -9.59 -22.19 -11.83
CA SER A 320 -10.30 -22.59 -10.60
C SER A 320 -11.16 -21.45 -10.03
N ILE A 321 -10.73 -20.19 -10.20
CA ILE A 321 -11.48 -19.00 -9.78
C ILE A 321 -12.60 -18.69 -10.76
N ILE A 322 -12.35 -18.86 -12.07
CA ILE A 322 -13.38 -18.74 -13.11
C ILE A 322 -14.52 -19.72 -12.84
N GLN A 323 -14.19 -20.98 -12.53
CA GLN A 323 -15.16 -22.01 -12.16
C GLN A 323 -15.89 -21.66 -10.86
N GLU A 324 -15.17 -21.31 -9.77
CA GLU A 324 -15.80 -20.93 -8.49
C GLU A 324 -16.79 -19.78 -8.66
N TRP A 325 -16.40 -18.70 -9.36
CA TRP A 325 -17.26 -17.54 -9.52
C TRP A 325 -18.39 -17.77 -10.52
N GLY A 326 -18.13 -18.54 -11.57
CA GLY A 326 -19.11 -18.90 -12.58
C GLY A 326 -20.18 -19.87 -12.08
N ASP A 327 -19.78 -20.93 -11.40
CA ASP A 327 -20.65 -22.04 -11.01
C ASP A 327 -21.18 -21.88 -9.58
N ASP A 328 -20.29 -21.72 -8.59
CA ASP A 328 -20.69 -21.67 -7.18
C ASP A 328 -21.35 -20.33 -6.82
N LYS A 329 -20.80 -19.22 -7.33
CA LYS A 329 -21.39 -17.88 -7.14
C LYS A 329 -22.44 -17.54 -8.20
N ARG A 330 -22.57 -18.36 -9.26
CA ARG A 330 -23.55 -18.24 -10.35
C ARG A 330 -23.42 -16.94 -11.16
N ILE A 331 -22.21 -16.40 -11.29
CA ILE A 331 -21.96 -15.19 -12.06
C ILE A 331 -21.43 -15.58 -13.44
N SER A 332 -22.37 -15.74 -14.38
CA SER A 332 -22.10 -16.31 -15.70
C SER A 332 -21.02 -15.57 -16.51
N MET A 333 -20.86 -14.26 -16.29
CA MET A 333 -19.88 -13.41 -16.98
C MET A 333 -18.47 -14.02 -17.00
N PHE A 334 -18.00 -14.61 -15.90
CA PHE A 334 -16.64 -15.14 -15.81
C PHE A 334 -16.40 -16.36 -16.70
N LYS A 335 -17.47 -17.09 -17.06
CA LYS A 335 -17.41 -18.27 -17.93
C LYS A 335 -17.61 -17.96 -19.40
N THR A 336 -17.83 -16.70 -19.77
CA THR A 336 -18.11 -16.37 -21.16
C THR A 336 -16.82 -16.18 -21.97
N PRO A 337 -16.83 -16.49 -23.28
CA PRO A 337 -15.68 -16.21 -24.16
C PRO A 337 -15.26 -14.74 -24.14
N GLU A 338 -16.19 -13.82 -23.89
CA GLU A 338 -15.91 -12.39 -23.79
C GLU A 338 -15.00 -12.06 -22.60
N TYR A 339 -15.10 -12.78 -21.48
CA TYR A 339 -14.22 -12.55 -20.33
C TYR A 339 -12.79 -13.02 -20.61
N VAL A 340 -12.63 -14.17 -21.27
CA VAL A 340 -11.31 -14.66 -21.71
C VAL A 340 -10.69 -13.67 -22.71
N SER A 341 -11.46 -13.22 -23.69
CA SER A 341 -11.03 -12.19 -24.65
C SER A 341 -10.69 -10.86 -23.96
N ALA A 342 -11.40 -10.50 -22.89
CA ALA A 342 -11.08 -9.31 -22.10
C ALA A 342 -9.73 -9.44 -21.40
N MET A 343 -9.38 -10.61 -20.84
CA MET A 343 -8.05 -10.85 -20.27
C MET A 343 -6.95 -10.68 -21.32
N ASP A 344 -7.13 -11.22 -22.52
CA ASP A 344 -6.15 -11.11 -23.61
C ASP A 344 -5.96 -9.66 -24.05
N LYS A 345 -7.05 -8.91 -24.24
CA LYS A 345 -7.00 -7.48 -24.58
C LYS A 345 -6.35 -6.65 -23.49
N VAL A 346 -6.57 -6.99 -22.23
CA VAL A 346 -5.91 -6.33 -21.10
C VAL A 346 -4.41 -6.59 -21.15
N CYS A 347 -3.99 -7.85 -21.29
CA CYS A 347 -2.59 -8.22 -21.40
C CYS A 347 -1.90 -7.52 -22.58
N GLU A 348 -2.54 -7.49 -23.75
CA GLU A 348 -2.04 -6.78 -24.93
C GLU A 348 -1.91 -5.27 -24.67
N ARG A 349 -2.97 -4.64 -24.15
CA ARG A 349 -2.99 -3.18 -23.97
C ARG A 349 -1.96 -2.67 -22.97
N ILE A 350 -1.70 -3.43 -21.92
CA ILE A 350 -0.67 -3.09 -20.92
C ILE A 350 0.70 -3.71 -21.24
N ASN A 351 0.87 -4.26 -22.45
CA ASN A 351 2.13 -4.80 -22.95
C ASN A 351 2.75 -5.84 -21.99
N VAL A 352 1.96 -6.84 -21.60
CA VAL A 352 2.44 -7.93 -20.76
C VAL A 352 3.48 -8.75 -21.52
N THR A 353 4.63 -8.98 -20.89
CA THR A 353 5.67 -9.89 -21.35
C THR A 353 5.92 -10.99 -20.33
N GLU A 354 6.14 -12.21 -20.83
CA GLU A 354 6.55 -13.37 -20.02
C GLU A 354 8.07 -13.45 -19.86
N LYS A 355 8.82 -12.57 -20.55
CA LYS A 355 10.28 -12.59 -20.56
C LYS A 355 10.89 -11.71 -19.46
N CYS A 356 11.96 -12.21 -18.87
CA CYS A 356 12.85 -11.47 -17.98
C CYS A 356 14.29 -11.83 -18.33
N THR A 357 15.07 -10.84 -18.80
CA THR A 357 16.45 -11.07 -19.22
C THR A 357 17.42 -11.12 -18.05
N GLN A 358 17.10 -10.41 -16.96
CA GLN A 358 17.93 -10.36 -15.76
C GLN A 358 17.09 -10.37 -14.48
N GLU A 359 17.39 -11.33 -13.61
CA GLU A 359 16.73 -11.50 -12.32
C GLU A 359 17.36 -10.66 -11.21
N GLY A 360 16.52 -10.08 -10.37
CA GLY A 360 16.96 -9.42 -9.12
C GLY A 360 17.43 -10.43 -8.08
N LEU A 361 18.20 -9.98 -7.08
CA LEU A 361 18.78 -10.85 -6.04
C LEU A 361 17.73 -11.77 -5.38
N GLN A 362 16.58 -11.21 -5.01
CA GLN A 362 15.55 -11.94 -4.28
C GLN A 362 14.88 -13.03 -5.14
N ASN A 363 14.66 -12.77 -6.44
CA ASN A 363 14.08 -13.76 -7.35
C ASN A 363 15.09 -14.86 -7.72
N GLN A 364 16.39 -14.54 -7.84
CA GLN A 364 17.44 -15.56 -7.95
C GLN A 364 17.45 -16.49 -6.73
N ILE A 365 17.27 -15.95 -5.52
CA ILE A 365 17.19 -16.73 -4.28
C ILE A 365 15.97 -17.66 -4.29
N LEU A 366 14.81 -17.16 -4.70
CA LEU A 366 13.59 -17.97 -4.82
C LEU A 366 13.81 -19.13 -5.81
N GLN A 367 14.26 -18.84 -7.03
CA GLN A 367 14.52 -19.84 -8.06
C GLN A 367 15.51 -20.91 -7.58
N LYS A 368 16.67 -20.47 -7.08
CA LYS A 368 17.74 -21.36 -6.63
C LYS A 368 17.35 -22.21 -5.42
N GLY A 369 16.61 -21.63 -4.48
CA GLY A 369 16.10 -22.34 -3.32
C GLY A 369 15.05 -23.40 -3.71
N CYS A 370 14.17 -23.08 -4.65
CA CYS A 370 13.21 -24.03 -5.20
C CYS A 370 13.90 -25.16 -5.97
N GLU A 371 14.82 -24.85 -6.87
CA GLU A 371 15.59 -25.82 -7.66
C GLU A 371 16.28 -26.85 -6.76
N ARG A 372 16.98 -26.40 -5.71
CA ARG A 372 17.68 -27.28 -4.76
C ARG A 372 16.76 -28.15 -3.92
N LEU A 373 15.51 -27.75 -3.75
CA LEU A 373 14.49 -28.51 -3.03
C LEU A 373 13.66 -29.41 -3.97
N GLY A 374 13.88 -29.35 -5.28
CA GLY A 374 13.05 -30.04 -6.26
C GLY A 374 11.63 -29.48 -6.36
N LEU A 375 11.46 -28.18 -6.09
CA LEU A 375 10.18 -27.47 -6.14
C LEU A 375 10.01 -26.77 -7.48
N GLU A 376 8.78 -26.76 -7.98
CA GLU A 376 8.41 -26.01 -9.18
C GLU A 376 8.44 -24.50 -8.92
N VAL A 377 9.06 -23.75 -9.83
CA VAL A 377 9.08 -22.30 -9.82
C VAL A 377 8.64 -21.82 -11.20
N GLU A 378 7.65 -20.93 -11.22
CA GLU A 378 7.07 -20.37 -12.44
C GLU A 378 7.57 -18.93 -12.63
N GLY A 379 7.79 -18.53 -13.88
CA GLY A 379 8.02 -17.13 -14.23
C GLY A 379 6.73 -16.32 -14.10
N VAL A 380 6.83 -15.10 -13.58
CA VAL A 380 5.69 -14.17 -13.47
C VAL A 380 5.77 -13.14 -14.59
N ALA A 381 4.74 -13.10 -15.43
CA ALA A 381 4.64 -12.11 -16.49
C ALA A 381 4.54 -10.69 -15.92
N ARG A 382 5.04 -9.69 -16.65
CA ARG A 382 5.13 -8.30 -16.20
C ARG A 382 4.60 -7.34 -17.25
N ASN A 383 4.01 -6.22 -16.83
CA ASN A 383 3.66 -5.10 -17.70
C ASN A 383 4.79 -4.06 -17.80
N SER A 384 6.03 -4.51 -17.85
CA SER A 384 7.24 -3.71 -18.06
C SER A 384 8.06 -4.32 -19.19
N SER A 385 9.09 -3.63 -19.70
CA SER A 385 9.98 -4.21 -20.71
C SER A 385 10.69 -5.48 -20.18
N GLU A 386 11.15 -6.34 -21.10
CA GLU A 386 11.87 -7.57 -20.73
C GLU A 386 13.18 -7.28 -19.99
N ASP A 387 13.86 -6.18 -20.36
CA ASP A 387 15.11 -5.67 -19.77
C ASP A 387 14.91 -4.74 -18.57
N HIS A 388 13.66 -4.59 -18.09
CA HIS A 388 13.38 -3.67 -17.00
C HIS A 388 14.03 -4.11 -15.69
N TYR A 389 15.07 -3.38 -15.26
CA TYR A 389 15.87 -3.67 -14.07
C TYR A 389 16.06 -2.40 -13.22
N CYS A 390 15.16 -2.12 -12.27
CA CYS A 390 15.27 -0.95 -11.38
C CYS A 390 14.97 -1.20 -9.90
N GLY A 391 14.04 -2.09 -9.56
CA GLY A 391 13.63 -2.37 -8.17
C GLY A 391 12.79 -1.30 -7.48
N SER A 392 12.43 -0.21 -8.18
CA SER A 392 11.71 0.94 -7.62
C SER A 392 10.34 1.21 -8.25
N CYS A 393 9.74 0.23 -8.94
CA CYS A 393 8.43 0.40 -9.61
C CYS A 393 7.30 0.88 -8.68
N CYS A 394 7.39 0.55 -7.38
CA CYS A 394 6.45 1.03 -6.37
C CYS A 394 6.56 2.53 -6.06
N TYR A 395 7.64 3.19 -6.48
CA TYR A 395 7.84 4.63 -6.34
C TYR A 395 7.56 5.39 -7.64
N GLY A 396 6.91 4.71 -8.61
CA GLY A 396 6.68 5.21 -9.96
C GLY A 396 7.81 4.83 -10.91
N CYS A 397 7.49 4.65 -12.19
CA CYS A 397 8.45 4.15 -13.17
C CYS A 397 9.16 5.31 -13.88
N ARG A 398 10.34 5.69 -13.37
CA ARG A 398 11.18 6.75 -13.95
C ARG A 398 11.67 6.44 -15.38
N ARG A 399 11.74 5.16 -15.74
CA ARG A 399 12.06 4.71 -17.12
C ARG A 399 10.87 4.81 -18.08
N GLY A 400 9.64 4.89 -17.57
CA GLY A 400 8.41 4.95 -18.40
C GLY A 400 8.02 3.63 -19.08
N GLU A 401 8.67 2.53 -18.69
CA GLU A 401 8.47 1.22 -19.27
C GLU A 401 7.30 0.45 -18.66
N LYS A 402 7.05 0.60 -17.34
CA LYS A 402 5.90 -0.02 -16.66
C LYS A 402 4.60 0.62 -17.12
N LYS A 403 3.67 -0.17 -17.64
CA LYS A 403 2.42 0.26 -18.24
C LYS A 403 1.22 0.14 -17.29
N GLY A 404 1.02 1.17 -16.47
CA GLY A 404 -0.21 1.35 -15.66
C GLY A 404 -1.34 1.99 -16.46
N THR A 405 -2.52 2.16 -15.87
CA THR A 405 -3.66 2.81 -16.54
C THR A 405 -3.36 4.26 -16.91
N ASP A 406 -2.48 4.93 -16.16
CA ASP A 406 -1.95 6.29 -16.38
C ASP A 406 -1.16 6.46 -17.68
N THR A 407 -0.57 5.39 -18.21
CA THR A 407 0.19 5.37 -19.47
C THR A 407 -0.47 4.53 -20.56
N THR A 408 -1.66 3.99 -20.28
CA THR A 408 -2.41 3.12 -21.19
C THR A 408 -3.85 3.57 -21.34
N TRP A 409 -4.79 2.96 -20.61
CA TRP A 409 -6.23 3.17 -20.76
C TRP A 409 -6.68 4.62 -20.60
N LEU A 410 -6.08 5.39 -19.67
CA LEU A 410 -6.40 6.80 -19.52
C LEU A 410 -5.92 7.64 -20.70
N VAL A 411 -4.83 7.24 -21.35
CA VAL A 411 -4.36 7.86 -22.59
C VAL A 411 -5.39 7.66 -23.69
N ASP A 412 -5.87 6.42 -23.87
CA ASP A 412 -6.92 6.12 -24.86
C ASP A 412 -8.20 6.93 -24.59
N ALA A 413 -8.59 7.04 -23.31
CA ALA A 413 -9.77 7.81 -22.91
C ALA A 413 -9.61 9.30 -23.26
N VAL A 414 -8.44 9.88 -22.96
CA VAL A 414 -8.11 11.27 -23.26
C VAL A 414 -8.05 11.51 -24.77
N ASP A 415 -7.49 10.60 -25.55
CA ASP A 415 -7.47 10.69 -27.01
C ASP A 415 -8.89 10.60 -27.61
N CYS A 416 -9.83 9.97 -26.90
CA CYS A 416 -11.27 9.99 -27.22
C CYS A 416 -12.02 11.18 -26.60
N GLY A 417 -11.33 12.17 -26.02
CA GLY A 417 -11.92 13.41 -25.51
C GLY A 417 -12.45 13.36 -24.07
N ALA A 418 -12.09 12.34 -23.29
CA ALA A 418 -12.34 12.29 -21.86
C ALA A 418 -11.54 13.37 -21.12
N VAL A 419 -12.08 13.85 -20.00
CA VAL A 419 -11.42 14.85 -19.15
C VAL A 419 -11.14 14.25 -17.77
N ILE A 420 -9.92 14.42 -17.27
CA ILE A 420 -9.48 13.91 -15.97
C ILE A 420 -9.23 15.10 -15.05
N ILE A 421 -9.88 15.15 -13.89
CA ILE A 421 -9.69 16.18 -12.86
C ILE A 421 -8.99 15.53 -11.67
N THR A 422 -7.75 15.95 -11.40
CA THR A 422 -6.91 15.38 -10.34
C THR A 422 -6.89 16.26 -9.10
N GLY A 423 -6.38 15.74 -7.97
CA GLY A 423 -6.39 16.45 -6.71
C GLY A 423 -7.80 16.77 -6.22
N CYS A 424 -8.80 15.97 -6.62
CA CYS A 424 -10.21 16.23 -6.34
C CYS A 424 -10.87 15.02 -5.68
N LYS A 425 -11.35 15.19 -4.45
CA LYS A 425 -11.96 14.13 -3.65
C LYS A 425 -13.47 14.13 -3.85
N ALA A 426 -14.05 12.98 -4.21
CA ALA A 426 -15.49 12.80 -4.20
C ALA A 426 -16.02 12.72 -2.75
N GLU A 427 -17.04 13.52 -2.45
CA GLU A 427 -17.64 13.61 -1.12
C GLU A 427 -18.90 12.74 -1.02
N ARG A 428 -19.75 12.80 -2.06
CA ARG A 428 -20.99 12.03 -2.14
C ARG A 428 -21.55 11.95 -3.56
N PHE A 429 -22.25 10.87 -3.84
CA PHE A 429 -23.15 10.75 -4.99
C PHE A 429 -24.41 11.60 -4.79
N ILE A 430 -24.96 12.07 -5.89
CA ILE A 430 -26.23 12.80 -5.92
C ILE A 430 -27.33 11.78 -6.17
N LEU A 431 -28.13 11.49 -5.14
CA LEU A 431 -29.19 10.48 -5.19
C LEU A 431 -30.57 11.13 -5.07
N GLU A 432 -31.48 10.77 -5.95
CA GLU A 432 -32.88 11.20 -5.93
C GLU A 432 -33.81 9.99 -5.73
N ASN A 433 -34.81 10.13 -4.87
CA ASN A 433 -35.80 9.07 -4.66
C ASN A 433 -36.75 8.97 -5.86
N LYS A 434 -37.01 7.75 -6.32
CA LYS A 434 -37.99 7.49 -7.37
C LYS A 434 -39.39 7.30 -6.78
N LYS A 435 -40.41 7.67 -7.56
CA LYS A 435 -41.81 7.32 -7.26
C LYS A 435 -42.01 5.79 -7.34
N TYR A 436 -42.94 5.27 -6.55
CA TYR A 436 -43.24 3.84 -6.38
C TYR A 436 -43.38 3.08 -7.72
N GLY A 437 -42.80 1.86 -7.79
CA GLY A 437 -43.02 0.92 -8.91
C GLY A 437 -41.80 0.52 -9.76
N LYS A 438 -40.57 0.98 -9.45
CA LYS A 438 -39.34 0.57 -10.14
C LYS A 438 -38.47 -0.37 -9.27
N THR A 439 -37.68 -1.23 -9.91
CA THR A 439 -36.76 -2.19 -9.26
C THR A 439 -35.74 -1.55 -8.33
N ARG A 440 -35.38 -0.28 -8.57
CA ARG A 440 -34.43 0.50 -7.76
C ARG A 440 -35.12 1.73 -7.18
N SER A 441 -34.92 1.97 -5.87
CA SER A 441 -35.60 3.03 -5.13
C SER A 441 -35.04 4.43 -5.40
N LYS A 442 -33.80 4.54 -5.88
CA LYS A 442 -33.11 5.81 -6.14
C LYS A 442 -32.62 5.91 -7.59
N LYS A 443 -32.34 7.13 -8.04
CA LYS A 443 -31.58 7.45 -9.26
C LYS A 443 -30.28 8.15 -8.84
N CYS A 444 -29.15 7.77 -9.44
CA CYS A 444 -27.94 8.56 -9.32
C CYS A 444 -27.88 9.61 -10.44
N LEU A 445 -27.60 10.86 -10.06
CA LEU A 445 -27.56 12.01 -10.98
C LEU A 445 -26.14 12.54 -11.19
N GLY A 446 -25.14 11.95 -10.52
CA GLY A 446 -23.77 12.41 -10.56
C GLY A 446 -23.08 12.37 -9.21
N VAL A 447 -22.07 13.22 -9.03
CA VAL A 447 -21.20 13.27 -7.85
C VAL A 447 -20.86 14.71 -7.46
N ILE A 448 -20.74 14.96 -6.17
CA ILE A 448 -20.16 16.19 -5.62
C ILE A 448 -18.76 15.90 -5.12
N SER A 449 -17.83 16.79 -5.45
CA SER A 449 -16.42 16.68 -5.13
C SER A 449 -15.84 18.01 -4.66
N THR A 450 -14.72 17.95 -3.95
CA THR A 450 -13.97 19.09 -3.44
C THR A 450 -12.53 19.02 -3.93
N SER A 451 -11.93 20.17 -4.20
CA SER A 451 -10.50 20.23 -4.49
C SER A 451 -9.69 20.01 -3.21
N MET A 452 -8.57 19.30 -3.32
CA MET A 452 -7.56 19.21 -2.26
C MET A 452 -6.69 20.47 -2.22
N ASN A 453 -6.71 21.29 -3.27
CA ASN A 453 -6.14 22.63 -3.26
C ASN A 453 -7.07 23.61 -2.53
N LYS A 454 -6.54 24.28 -1.51
CA LYS A 454 -7.28 25.23 -0.66
C LYS A 454 -7.65 26.53 -1.38
N ASP A 455 -7.01 26.82 -2.50
CA ASP A 455 -7.30 28.00 -3.34
C ASP A 455 -8.57 27.81 -4.20
N ILE A 456 -9.18 26.62 -4.15
CA ILE A 456 -10.47 26.32 -4.77
C ILE A 456 -11.45 25.93 -3.66
N THR A 457 -12.28 26.90 -3.25
CA THR A 457 -13.19 26.71 -2.11
C THR A 457 -14.56 26.17 -2.52
N LYS A 458 -14.99 26.42 -3.77
CA LYS A 458 -16.25 25.91 -4.32
C LYS A 458 -16.16 24.41 -4.61
N SER A 459 -17.27 23.72 -4.34
CA SER A 459 -17.41 22.31 -4.70
C SER A 459 -17.64 22.16 -6.21
N ILE A 460 -17.23 21.03 -6.78
CA ILE A 460 -17.50 20.67 -8.17
C ILE A 460 -18.59 19.58 -8.18
N CYS A 461 -19.74 19.94 -8.73
CA CYS A 461 -20.89 19.08 -8.93
C CYS A 461 -20.88 18.58 -10.39
N ILE A 462 -20.60 17.29 -10.59
CA ILE A 462 -20.61 16.69 -11.92
C ILE A 462 -21.93 15.95 -12.10
N GLU A 463 -22.76 16.44 -13.00
CA GLU A 463 -24.02 15.81 -13.40
C GLU A 463 -23.77 14.85 -14.56
N ALA A 464 -24.26 13.61 -14.42
CA ALA A 464 -24.09 12.56 -15.41
C ALA A 464 -25.36 11.72 -15.58
N LYS A 465 -25.47 11.00 -16.70
CA LYS A 465 -26.51 9.98 -16.91
C LYS A 465 -26.16 8.69 -16.18
N VAL A 466 -24.86 8.36 -16.16
CA VAL A 466 -24.28 7.21 -15.49
C VAL A 466 -23.11 7.65 -14.61
N THR A 467 -23.04 7.09 -13.42
CA THR A 467 -21.96 7.30 -12.45
C THR A 467 -21.29 5.97 -12.15
N ILE A 468 -19.97 5.92 -12.19
CA ILE A 468 -19.18 4.73 -11.85
C ILE A 468 -18.33 5.03 -10.62
N SER A 469 -18.51 4.24 -9.56
CA SER A 469 -17.58 4.20 -8.44
C SER A 469 -16.42 3.26 -8.77
N ALA A 470 -15.20 3.79 -8.78
CA ALA A 470 -13.97 3.07 -9.04
C ALA A 470 -12.85 3.46 -8.04
N CYS A 471 -13.24 3.81 -6.82
CA CYS A 471 -12.34 4.30 -5.76
C CYS A 471 -11.52 3.19 -5.08
N GLY A 472 -11.69 1.93 -5.49
CA GLY A 472 -11.08 0.76 -4.87
C GLY A 472 -11.83 0.28 -3.63
N SER A 473 -11.45 -0.91 -3.13
CA SER A 473 -12.18 -1.61 -2.08
C SER A 473 -12.21 -0.93 -0.72
N LEU A 474 -11.35 0.07 -0.50
CA LEU A 474 -11.26 0.78 0.77
C LEU A 474 -12.09 2.08 0.78
N LEU A 475 -12.44 2.62 -0.39
CA LEU A 475 -13.07 3.95 -0.52
C LEU A 475 -14.40 3.93 -1.26
N THR A 476 -14.64 2.98 -2.18
CA THR A 476 -15.96 2.82 -2.83
C THR A 476 -17.07 2.59 -1.81
N PRO A 477 -16.94 1.66 -0.83
CA PRO A 477 -18.01 1.44 0.13
C PRO A 477 -18.30 2.64 1.05
N PRO A 478 -17.30 3.30 1.68
CA PRO A 478 -17.54 4.52 2.45
C PRO A 478 -18.24 5.62 1.65
N LEU A 479 -17.85 5.85 0.40
CA LEU A 479 -18.49 6.85 -0.47
C LEU A 479 -19.96 6.49 -0.75
N MET A 480 -20.26 5.21 -1.03
CA MET A 480 -21.63 4.74 -1.23
C MET A 480 -22.49 4.90 0.04
N ILE A 481 -21.94 4.55 1.21
CA ILE A 481 -22.64 4.66 2.50
C ILE A 481 -22.88 6.13 2.87
N SER A 482 -21.86 6.99 2.78
CA SER A 482 -21.98 8.42 3.10
C SER A 482 -22.96 9.15 2.17
N SER A 483 -23.15 8.63 0.95
CA SER A 483 -24.15 9.12 -0.01
C SER A 483 -25.58 8.71 0.32
N GLY A 484 -25.79 7.87 1.34
CA GLY A 484 -27.11 7.47 1.84
C GLY A 484 -27.62 6.12 1.32
N LEU A 485 -26.76 5.27 0.75
CA LEU A 485 -27.11 3.87 0.46
C LEU A 485 -27.15 3.03 1.74
N LYS A 486 -28.10 2.09 1.82
CA LYS A 486 -28.44 1.31 3.03
C LYS A 486 -28.21 -0.19 2.88
N ASN A 487 -27.82 -0.68 1.71
CA ASN A 487 -27.58 -2.08 1.44
C ASN A 487 -26.49 -2.58 2.40
N ARG A 488 -26.87 -3.56 3.22
CA ARG A 488 -26.03 -4.12 4.29
C ARG A 488 -24.75 -4.77 3.78
N ASN A 489 -24.67 -5.12 2.49
CA ASN A 489 -23.51 -5.76 1.88
C ASN A 489 -22.44 -4.74 1.46
N ILE A 490 -22.77 -3.46 1.31
CA ILE A 490 -21.79 -2.40 0.99
C ILE A 490 -20.78 -2.30 2.13
N GLY A 491 -19.52 -2.61 1.85
CA GLY A 491 -18.41 -2.57 2.79
C GLY A 491 -18.15 -3.88 3.51
N ARG A 492 -18.92 -4.94 3.27
CA ARG A 492 -18.64 -6.30 3.81
C ARG A 492 -17.91 -7.15 2.77
N ASN A 493 -17.39 -8.30 3.18
CA ASN A 493 -16.70 -9.24 2.29
C ASN A 493 -15.40 -8.65 1.72
N LEU A 494 -14.74 -7.78 2.50
CA LEU A 494 -13.41 -7.30 2.16
C LEU A 494 -12.43 -8.46 2.29
N HIS A 495 -11.69 -8.75 1.22
CA HIS A 495 -10.58 -9.70 1.19
C HIS A 495 -9.27 -8.94 1.02
N LEU A 496 -8.19 -9.45 1.66
CA LEU A 496 -6.91 -8.74 1.74
C LEU A 496 -5.70 -9.49 1.17
N HIS A 497 -5.81 -10.78 0.81
CA HIS A 497 -4.65 -11.63 0.55
C HIS A 497 -3.54 -11.41 1.60
N PRO A 498 -3.75 -11.78 2.87
CA PRO A 498 -2.79 -11.48 3.92
C PRO A 498 -1.46 -12.15 3.62
N VAL A 499 -0.38 -11.42 3.92
CA VAL A 499 0.99 -11.81 3.65
C VAL A 499 1.78 -11.90 4.96
N ILE A 500 2.57 -12.96 5.10
CA ILE A 500 3.59 -13.11 6.16
C ILE A 500 4.98 -13.31 5.54
N MET A 501 6.01 -12.72 6.13
CA MET A 501 7.36 -12.69 5.54
C MET A 501 8.38 -13.50 6.34
N ALA A 502 9.22 -14.22 5.61
CA ALA A 502 10.51 -14.74 6.08
C ALA A 502 11.65 -13.88 5.51
N TRP A 503 12.79 -13.87 6.19
CA TRP A 503 14.00 -13.22 5.72
C TRP A 503 15.21 -14.14 5.81
N GLY A 504 16.18 -13.93 4.92
CA GLY A 504 17.45 -14.65 4.90
C GLY A 504 18.60 -13.73 4.55
N TYR A 505 19.72 -13.84 5.27
CA TYR A 505 20.93 -13.05 5.05
C TYR A 505 21.94 -13.79 4.17
N PHE A 506 22.40 -13.15 3.09
CA PHE A 506 23.29 -13.73 2.08
C PHE A 506 24.57 -12.87 1.91
N PRO A 507 25.60 -13.07 2.77
CA PRO A 507 26.85 -12.34 2.66
C PRO A 507 27.50 -12.53 1.27
N GLU A 508 28.00 -11.45 0.68
CA GLU A 508 28.64 -11.48 -0.65
C GLU A 508 29.78 -12.50 -0.75
N SER A 509 30.57 -12.65 0.31
CA SER A 509 31.71 -13.57 0.36
C SER A 509 31.35 -15.04 0.17
N ASN A 510 30.07 -15.41 0.31
CA ASN A 510 29.61 -16.79 0.31
C ASN A 510 28.50 -17.05 -0.72
N SER A 511 28.27 -16.15 -1.68
CA SER A 511 27.19 -16.31 -2.66
C SER A 511 27.62 -15.94 -4.07
N ASP A 512 27.28 -16.80 -5.03
CA ASP A 512 27.25 -16.54 -6.48
C ASP A 512 26.06 -15.66 -6.92
N LEU A 513 25.20 -15.27 -5.98
CA LEU A 513 24.02 -14.44 -6.19
C LEU A 513 24.38 -12.96 -6.36
N LYS A 514 23.94 -12.37 -7.48
CA LYS A 514 24.31 -11.01 -7.91
C LYS A 514 23.24 -9.96 -7.58
N GLY A 515 23.65 -8.70 -7.48
CA GLY A 515 22.79 -7.54 -7.24
C GLY A 515 22.45 -7.34 -5.76
N LYS A 516 21.62 -6.34 -5.47
CA LYS A 516 21.12 -6.03 -4.12
C LYS A 516 19.63 -6.28 -4.02
N ILE A 517 19.10 -6.34 -2.79
CA ILE A 517 17.68 -6.68 -2.57
C ILE A 517 16.69 -5.66 -3.15
N TYR A 518 17.14 -4.42 -3.37
CA TYR A 518 16.33 -3.32 -3.90
C TYR A 518 16.54 -3.09 -5.41
N GLU A 519 17.22 -4.01 -6.11
CA GLU A 519 17.53 -3.92 -7.54
C GLU A 519 16.77 -5.00 -8.35
N GLY A 520 16.49 -4.70 -9.62
CA GLY A 520 15.90 -5.63 -10.57
C GLY A 520 14.37 -5.69 -10.60
N GLY A 521 13.81 -6.69 -11.29
CA GLY A 521 12.37 -6.96 -11.27
C GLY A 521 11.91 -7.39 -9.86
N ILE A 522 10.76 -6.88 -9.42
CA ILE A 522 10.26 -7.12 -8.05
C ILE A 522 9.66 -8.52 -7.92
N ILE A 523 8.57 -8.81 -8.65
CA ILE A 523 7.98 -10.16 -8.74
C ILE A 523 8.19 -10.66 -10.18
N THR A 524 9.18 -11.52 -10.37
CA THR A 524 9.49 -12.20 -11.65
C THR A 524 9.39 -13.71 -11.51
N SER A 525 9.27 -14.23 -10.28
CA SER A 525 9.14 -15.66 -10.00
C SER A 525 8.14 -15.92 -8.89
N VAL A 526 7.44 -17.05 -8.97
CA VAL A 526 6.47 -17.50 -7.98
C VAL A 526 6.61 -19.00 -7.74
N HIS A 527 6.45 -19.42 -6.50
CA HIS A 527 6.28 -20.83 -6.14
C HIS A 527 4.93 -21.04 -5.45
N LYS A 528 4.14 -22.01 -5.92
CA LYS A 528 2.84 -22.39 -5.34
C LYS A 528 3.06 -23.48 -4.28
N VAL A 529 2.61 -23.22 -3.05
CA VAL A 529 2.71 -24.16 -1.93
C VAL A 529 1.50 -25.08 -1.92
N GLY A 530 1.71 -26.37 -2.15
CA GLY A 530 0.67 -27.40 -2.25
C GLY A 530 1.01 -28.41 -3.36
N SER A 531 0.24 -29.47 -3.51
CA SER A 531 0.55 -30.54 -4.48
C SER A 531 0.00 -30.31 -5.89
N HIS A 532 -1.06 -29.50 -6.08
CA HIS A 532 -1.71 -29.25 -7.38
C HIS A 532 -2.53 -27.92 -7.39
N ASP A 533 -2.90 -27.40 -8.57
CA ASP A 533 -3.63 -26.13 -8.76
C ASP A 533 -4.94 -26.01 -7.95
N SER A 534 -5.63 -27.10 -7.66
CA SER A 534 -6.86 -27.11 -6.86
C SER A 534 -6.63 -27.04 -5.34
N ASN A 535 -5.38 -27.15 -4.88
CA ASN A 535 -4.99 -27.22 -3.47
C ASN A 535 -3.86 -26.23 -3.10
N VAL A 536 -3.67 -25.17 -3.88
CA VAL A 536 -2.71 -24.11 -3.56
C VAL A 536 -3.09 -23.46 -2.23
N ARG A 537 -2.24 -23.63 -1.22
CA ARG A 537 -2.44 -23.09 0.13
C ARG A 537 -1.87 -21.68 0.25
N ALA A 538 -0.73 -21.44 -0.39
CA ALA A 538 -0.07 -20.14 -0.41
C ALA A 538 0.74 -20.00 -1.70
N ILE A 539 1.08 -18.77 -2.08
CA ILE A 539 2.14 -18.49 -3.06
C ILE A 539 3.32 -17.80 -2.38
N ILE A 540 4.51 -18.08 -2.88
CA ILE A 540 5.78 -17.52 -2.40
C ILE A 540 6.36 -16.62 -3.48
N GLU A 541 6.56 -15.36 -3.14
CA GLU A 541 7.09 -14.32 -4.03
C GLU A 541 8.07 -13.42 -3.28
N ALA A 542 8.80 -12.57 -4.01
CA ALA A 542 9.73 -11.59 -3.47
C ALA A 542 9.09 -10.19 -3.39
N PRO A 543 9.15 -9.48 -2.24
CA PRO A 543 8.61 -8.14 -2.10
C PRO A 543 9.63 -7.05 -2.46
N ALA A 544 9.16 -5.83 -2.72
CA ALA A 544 10.01 -4.64 -2.70
C ALA A 544 9.95 -3.97 -1.32
N LEU A 545 11.09 -3.91 -0.62
CA LEU A 545 11.24 -3.21 0.65
C LEU A 545 12.40 -2.21 0.58
N GLY A 546 12.04 -0.92 0.51
CA GLY A 546 12.99 0.16 0.74
C GLY A 546 13.52 0.17 2.18
N PRO A 547 14.58 0.93 2.49
CA PRO A 547 15.20 0.93 3.81
C PRO A 547 14.24 1.36 4.93
N GLY A 548 13.29 2.25 4.63
CA GLY A 548 12.20 2.64 5.52
C GLY A 548 11.26 1.51 5.87
N SER A 549 10.66 0.90 4.85
CA SER A 549 9.72 -0.23 5.06
C SER A 549 10.42 -1.42 5.71
N PHE A 550 11.65 -1.73 5.32
CA PHE A 550 12.46 -2.79 5.93
C PHE A 550 12.65 -2.56 7.43
N ALA A 551 13.12 -1.36 7.82
CA ALA A 551 13.36 -1.03 9.21
C ALA A 551 12.07 -1.02 10.04
N ALA A 552 11.00 -0.47 9.47
CA ALA A 552 9.70 -0.35 10.13
C ALA A 552 9.06 -1.72 10.43
N LEU A 553 9.17 -2.68 9.51
CA LEU A 553 8.63 -4.04 9.65
C LEU A 553 9.51 -4.98 10.49
N CYS A 554 10.81 -4.73 10.57
CA CYS A 554 11.75 -5.56 11.33
C CYS A 554 11.36 -5.67 12.83
N PRO A 555 11.38 -6.84 13.48
CA PRO A 555 11.16 -6.91 14.92
C PRO A 555 12.24 -6.12 15.67
N TRP A 556 11.85 -5.47 16.76
CA TRP A 556 12.77 -4.75 17.63
C TRP A 556 13.02 -5.56 18.90
N THR A 557 14.25 -6.06 19.06
CA THR A 557 14.68 -6.77 20.27
C THR A 557 15.59 -5.90 21.15
N SER A 558 16.46 -5.11 20.52
CA SER A 558 17.26 -4.05 21.14
C SER A 558 17.65 -3.00 20.09
N GLY A 559 18.16 -1.85 20.54
CA GLY A 559 18.72 -0.84 19.65
C GLY A 559 20.00 -1.30 18.94
N GLU A 560 20.76 -2.21 19.54
CA GLU A 560 21.91 -2.85 18.90
C GLU A 560 21.48 -3.85 17.81
N ASP A 561 20.46 -4.68 18.07
CA ASP A 561 19.96 -5.69 17.12
C ASP A 561 19.42 -5.02 15.85
N ILE A 562 18.68 -3.90 15.97
CA ILE A 562 18.16 -3.20 14.78
C ILE A 562 19.31 -2.64 13.93
N LYS A 563 20.36 -2.08 14.54
CA LYS A 563 21.54 -1.59 13.80
C LYS A 563 22.28 -2.72 13.10
N ASN A 564 22.49 -3.84 13.79
CA ASN A 564 23.14 -5.01 13.21
C ASN A 564 22.38 -5.60 12.02
N ARG A 565 21.04 -5.52 12.01
CA ARG A 565 20.21 -5.95 10.88
C ARG A 565 20.28 -4.96 9.72
N LEU A 566 20.26 -3.66 10.00
CA LEU A 566 20.33 -2.61 8.98
C LEU A 566 21.69 -2.57 8.28
N LEU A 567 22.78 -2.86 8.98
CA LEU A 567 24.10 -3.05 8.36
C LEU A 567 24.16 -4.22 7.36
N LYS A 568 23.16 -5.09 7.36
CA LYS A 568 23.00 -6.23 6.44
C LYS A 568 21.90 -6.02 5.41
N TYR A 569 21.31 -4.81 5.35
CA TYR A 569 20.08 -4.53 4.60
C TYR A 569 20.18 -4.96 3.14
N ASP A 570 21.19 -4.47 2.41
CA ASP A 570 21.39 -4.70 0.98
C ASP A 570 21.54 -6.18 0.57
N ARG A 571 21.82 -7.05 1.53
CA ARG A 571 22.02 -8.51 1.38
C ARG A 571 21.08 -9.36 2.24
N THR A 572 20.00 -8.78 2.78
CA THR A 572 18.96 -9.53 3.53
C THR A 572 17.69 -9.61 2.69
N ALA A 573 17.51 -10.75 2.01
CA ALA A 573 16.37 -10.99 1.14
C ALA A 573 15.12 -11.38 1.94
N HIS A 574 13.96 -11.02 1.40
CA HIS A 574 12.66 -11.40 1.93
C HIS A 574 11.92 -12.29 0.93
N LEU A 575 11.29 -13.34 1.44
CA LEU A 575 10.27 -14.08 0.71
C LEU A 575 9.00 -14.03 1.52
N PHE A 576 7.88 -13.82 0.84
CA PHE A 576 6.59 -13.70 1.50
C PHE A 576 5.65 -14.81 1.07
N ALA A 577 4.86 -15.31 2.02
CA ALA A 577 3.77 -16.23 1.77
C ALA A 577 2.46 -15.44 1.76
N MET A 578 1.77 -15.45 0.62
CA MET A 578 0.44 -14.88 0.44
C MET A 578 -0.59 -16.00 0.36
N VAL A 579 -1.75 -15.82 1.01
CA VAL A 579 -2.84 -16.81 0.98
C VAL A 579 -4.08 -16.22 0.32
N LYS A 580 -4.83 -17.09 -0.38
CA LYS A 580 -6.22 -16.80 -0.77
C LYS A 580 -7.07 -16.91 0.50
N ASP A 581 -7.41 -15.76 1.08
CA ASP A 581 -8.13 -15.72 2.35
C ASP A 581 -9.58 -16.20 2.22
N VAL A 582 -9.97 -17.09 3.13
CA VAL A 582 -11.36 -17.45 3.42
C VAL A 582 -11.96 -16.47 4.43
N GLY A 583 -11.14 -15.97 5.36
CA GLY A 583 -11.48 -14.87 6.23
C GLY A 583 -11.88 -13.64 5.44
N SER A 584 -12.66 -12.77 6.07
CA SER A 584 -13.08 -11.51 5.46
C SER A 584 -13.18 -10.41 6.50
N GLY A 585 -13.19 -9.19 6.01
CA GLY A 585 -13.33 -7.98 6.79
C GLY A 585 -14.46 -7.09 6.33
N GLU A 586 -14.46 -5.89 6.90
CA GLU A 586 -15.38 -4.83 6.56
C GLU A 586 -14.71 -3.45 6.59
N VAL A 587 -15.24 -2.56 5.76
CA VAL A 587 -14.92 -1.13 5.71
C VAL A 587 -16.22 -0.35 5.50
N ARG A 588 -16.71 0.28 6.57
CA ARG A 588 -17.96 1.07 6.56
C ARG A 588 -17.72 2.57 6.55
N SER A 589 -16.52 2.99 6.95
CA SER A 589 -16.10 4.37 7.04
C SER A 589 -14.67 4.47 6.57
N GLU A 590 -14.33 5.59 5.92
CA GLU A 590 -12.99 5.83 5.41
C GLU A 590 -11.95 5.65 6.52
N GLY A 591 -10.87 4.95 6.19
CA GLY A 591 -9.79 4.65 7.12
C GLY A 591 -10.07 3.55 8.14
N ARG A 592 -11.30 3.04 8.28
CA ARG A 592 -11.64 2.11 9.38
C ARG A 592 -11.88 0.70 8.87
N ILE A 593 -10.87 -0.15 9.05
CA ILE A 593 -10.89 -1.55 8.57
C ILE A 593 -10.86 -2.52 9.75
N ASN A 594 -11.87 -3.38 9.80
CA ASN A 594 -11.89 -4.58 10.63
C ASN A 594 -11.64 -5.79 9.75
N TYR A 595 -10.78 -6.71 10.18
CA TYR A 595 -10.46 -7.89 9.40
C TYR A 595 -10.14 -9.09 10.29
N THR A 596 -10.69 -10.25 9.95
CA THR A 596 -10.56 -11.48 10.75
C THR A 596 -10.08 -12.63 9.89
N PHE A 597 -9.01 -13.29 10.33
CA PHE A 597 -8.49 -14.49 9.68
C PHE A 597 -9.34 -15.71 10.07
N ASN A 598 -9.63 -16.56 9.09
CA ASN A 598 -10.12 -17.91 9.33
C ASN A 598 -8.98 -18.81 9.86
N GLY A 599 -9.32 -19.92 10.52
CA GLY A 599 -8.33 -20.93 10.93
C GLY A 599 -7.53 -21.48 9.74
N THR A 600 -8.20 -21.71 8.61
CA THR A 600 -7.54 -22.18 7.37
C THR A 600 -6.53 -21.18 6.83
N ASP A 601 -6.78 -19.87 6.97
CA ASP A 601 -5.86 -18.82 6.55
C ASP A 601 -4.57 -18.91 7.38
N LYS A 602 -4.69 -19.05 8.70
CA LYS A 602 -3.54 -19.16 9.61
C LYS A 602 -2.70 -20.39 9.35
N GLU A 603 -3.34 -21.54 9.12
CA GLU A 603 -2.61 -22.77 8.77
C GLU A 603 -1.88 -22.62 7.43
N SER A 604 -2.52 -22.00 6.44
CA SER A 604 -1.91 -21.80 5.14
C SER A 604 -0.75 -20.78 5.18
N LEU A 605 -0.90 -19.70 5.97
CA LEU A 605 0.17 -18.74 6.24
C LEU A 605 1.35 -19.39 6.95
N LYS A 606 1.09 -20.28 7.92
CA LYS A 606 2.12 -21.04 8.63
C LYS A 606 2.88 -21.97 7.68
N LEU A 607 2.15 -22.72 6.83
CA LEU A 607 2.76 -23.62 5.84
C LEU A 607 3.60 -22.84 4.83
N GLY A 608 3.08 -21.73 4.32
CA GLY A 608 3.81 -20.85 3.41
C GLY A 608 5.05 -20.24 4.07
N LEU A 609 4.95 -19.74 5.30
CA LEU A 609 6.10 -19.20 6.03
C LEU A 609 7.21 -20.24 6.24
N ARG A 610 6.82 -21.48 6.60
CA ARG A 610 7.76 -22.61 6.71
C ARG A 610 8.44 -22.89 5.37
N GLN A 611 7.67 -22.91 4.28
CA GLN A 611 8.20 -23.16 2.94
C GLN A 611 9.17 -22.05 2.50
N ALA A 612 8.86 -20.78 2.76
CA ALA A 612 9.73 -19.64 2.49
C ALA A 612 11.08 -19.77 3.21
N LEU A 613 11.06 -20.15 4.50
CA LEU A 613 12.28 -20.39 5.27
C LEU A 613 13.12 -21.55 4.69
N ARG A 614 12.47 -22.65 4.28
CA ARG A 614 13.17 -23.77 3.62
C ARG A 614 13.84 -23.32 2.32
N ILE A 615 13.15 -22.55 1.48
CA ILE A 615 13.70 -22.00 0.24
C ILE A 615 14.93 -21.13 0.55
N LEU A 616 14.84 -20.22 1.53
CA LEU A 616 15.97 -19.37 1.93
C LEU A 616 17.17 -20.19 2.43
N ILE A 617 16.93 -21.20 3.27
CA ILE A 617 17.97 -22.12 3.77
C ILE A 617 18.62 -22.85 2.60
N ALA A 618 17.82 -23.45 1.70
CA ALA A 618 18.30 -24.20 0.55
C ALA A 618 19.08 -23.31 -0.42
N ALA A 619 18.68 -22.07 -0.62
CA ALA A 619 19.40 -21.09 -1.43
C ALA A 619 20.78 -20.73 -0.84
N GLY A 620 21.04 -21.03 0.43
CA GLY A 620 22.33 -20.85 1.08
C GLY A 620 22.39 -19.65 2.03
N ALA A 621 21.27 -19.24 2.63
CA ALA A 621 21.26 -18.19 3.63
C ALA A 621 22.24 -18.52 4.78
N ALA A 622 22.98 -17.52 5.27
CA ALA A 622 23.84 -17.66 6.44
C ALA A 622 23.02 -17.65 7.76
N GLU A 623 21.90 -16.94 7.75
CA GLU A 623 20.96 -16.79 8.86
C GLU A 623 19.56 -16.56 8.27
N VAL A 624 18.54 -17.15 8.89
CA VAL A 624 17.13 -16.95 8.50
C VAL A 624 16.27 -16.62 9.71
N GLY A 625 15.13 -15.97 9.49
CA GLY A 625 14.17 -15.70 10.54
C GLY A 625 12.82 -15.20 10.05
N THR A 626 11.96 -14.87 11.01
CA THR A 626 10.61 -14.36 10.78
C THR A 626 10.49 -12.91 11.25
N GLN A 627 9.32 -12.30 11.03
CA GLN A 627 8.97 -10.97 11.56
C GLN A 627 8.28 -11.03 12.93
N ARG A 628 8.34 -12.18 13.63
CA ARG A 628 7.76 -12.33 14.96
C ARG A 628 8.48 -11.40 15.95
N SER A 629 7.71 -10.82 16.87
CA SER A 629 8.15 -9.76 17.78
C SER A 629 9.39 -10.11 18.62
N ASP A 630 9.61 -11.38 18.94
CA ASP A 630 10.79 -11.86 19.68
C ASP A 630 12.07 -11.94 18.82
N GLY A 631 11.99 -11.65 17.53
CA GLY A 631 13.12 -11.73 16.60
C GLY A 631 13.55 -13.15 16.25
N GLN A 632 12.60 -14.11 16.26
CA GLN A 632 12.80 -15.53 15.94
C GLN A 632 13.70 -15.73 14.71
N ARG A 633 14.86 -16.39 14.93
CA ARG A 633 15.88 -16.63 13.90
C ARG A 633 16.82 -17.79 14.25
N ILE A 634 17.55 -18.28 13.25
CA ILE A 634 18.60 -19.29 13.39
C ILE A 634 19.74 -19.03 12.40
N LYS A 635 20.99 -19.25 12.83
CA LYS A 635 22.15 -19.31 11.92
C LYS A 635 22.12 -20.64 11.18
N CYS A 636 22.28 -20.65 9.87
CA CYS A 636 22.20 -21.88 9.08
C CYS A 636 23.54 -22.62 9.04
N LYS A 637 24.65 -21.89 8.94
CA LYS A 637 25.99 -22.48 8.85
C LYS A 637 26.35 -23.24 10.13
N GLY A 638 26.77 -24.50 9.99
CA GLY A 638 27.20 -25.35 11.10
C GLY A 638 26.05 -25.99 11.89
N GLN A 639 24.80 -25.81 11.48
CA GLN A 639 23.66 -26.51 12.08
C GLN A 639 23.42 -27.85 11.39
N SER A 640 22.93 -28.83 12.16
CA SER A 640 22.42 -30.09 11.61
C SER A 640 21.04 -29.87 10.97
N GLU A 641 20.69 -30.72 10.01
CA GLU A 641 19.35 -30.74 9.41
C GLU A 641 18.24 -30.86 10.47
N LYS A 642 18.46 -31.71 11.49
CA LYS A 642 17.54 -31.85 12.63
C LYS A 642 17.34 -30.54 13.41
N ALA A 643 18.40 -29.74 13.58
CA ALA A 643 18.29 -28.45 14.27
C ALA A 643 17.50 -27.43 13.42
N LEU A 644 17.70 -27.42 12.11
CA LEU A 644 16.94 -26.58 11.18
C LEU A 644 15.46 -26.97 11.15
N GLU A 645 15.15 -28.25 11.06
CA GLU A 645 13.76 -28.74 11.10
C GLU A 645 13.09 -28.45 12.45
N SER A 646 13.81 -28.61 13.57
CA SER A 646 13.30 -28.22 14.88
C SER A 646 12.98 -26.72 14.96
N PHE A 647 13.80 -25.85 14.35
CA PHE A 647 13.48 -24.42 14.25
C PHE A 647 12.22 -24.19 13.42
N LEU A 648 12.11 -24.83 12.26
CA LEU A 648 10.95 -24.72 11.37
C LEU A 648 9.65 -25.17 12.07
N ASP A 649 9.71 -26.13 12.99
CA ASP A 649 8.56 -26.61 13.77
C ASP A 649 8.04 -25.56 14.77
N THR A 650 8.87 -24.59 15.14
CA THR A 650 8.48 -23.47 16.02
C THR A 650 7.79 -22.31 15.30
N VAL A 651 7.71 -22.37 13.97
CA VAL A 651 7.14 -21.30 13.13
C VAL A 651 5.62 -21.31 13.20
N THR A 652 5.02 -20.14 13.41
CA THR A 652 3.57 -19.97 13.52
C THR A 652 3.10 -18.70 12.81
N ALA A 653 1.84 -18.69 12.37
CA ALA A 653 1.13 -17.47 11.99
C ALA A 653 0.57 -16.81 13.27
N ALA A 654 1.42 -16.08 13.97
CA ALA A 654 1.09 -15.46 15.26
C ALA A 654 -0.04 -14.42 15.16
N GLU A 655 -0.68 -14.10 16.29
CA GLU A 655 -1.67 -13.03 16.35
C GLU A 655 -1.04 -11.63 16.18
N GLY A 656 -1.89 -10.61 16.02
CA GLY A 656 -1.46 -9.22 15.85
C GLY A 656 -1.11 -8.50 17.17
N PRO A 657 -0.52 -7.29 17.10
CA PRO A 657 -0.02 -6.55 18.27
C PRO A 657 -1.04 -6.30 19.40
N LYS A 658 -2.33 -6.14 19.05
CA LYS A 658 -3.43 -5.91 20.01
C LYS A 658 -3.83 -7.17 20.80
N SER A 659 -3.43 -8.36 20.35
CA SER A 659 -3.81 -9.61 21.01
C SER A 659 -3.07 -9.83 22.34
N LEU A 660 -3.64 -10.64 23.23
CA LEU A 660 -3.09 -10.94 24.57
C LEU A 660 -2.02 -12.03 24.54
N VAL A 661 -1.26 -12.15 23.45
CA VAL A 661 -0.13 -13.05 23.32
C VAL A 661 1.17 -12.33 23.70
N LYS A 662 2.20 -13.13 24.03
CA LYS A 662 3.55 -12.63 24.23
C LYS A 662 4.19 -12.28 22.87
N ASP A 663 4.21 -13.26 21.97
CA ASP A 663 4.88 -13.15 20.68
C ASP A 663 3.84 -12.93 19.59
N PHE A 664 3.92 -11.80 18.89
CA PHE A 664 2.97 -11.38 17.86
C PHE A 664 3.70 -11.09 16.55
N THR A 665 2.96 -10.89 15.46
CA THR A 665 3.52 -10.49 14.17
C THR A 665 2.64 -9.42 13.52
N THR A 666 3.22 -8.71 12.56
CA THR A 666 2.49 -7.79 11.67
C THR A 666 2.45 -8.38 10.28
N TYR A 667 1.25 -8.49 9.72
CA TYR A 667 1.01 -8.96 8.35
C TYR A 667 0.99 -7.77 7.40
N CYS A 668 1.14 -8.03 6.11
CA CYS A 668 1.03 -7.01 5.06
C CYS A 668 -0.06 -7.39 4.04
N SER A 669 -0.54 -6.41 3.29
CA SER A 669 -1.45 -6.59 2.16
C SER A 669 -1.26 -5.46 1.15
N ALA A 670 -1.17 -5.81 -0.13
CA ALA A 670 -1.25 -4.87 -1.24
C ALA A 670 -2.48 -5.13 -2.13
N HIS A 671 -3.33 -6.07 -1.73
CA HIS A 671 -4.49 -6.51 -2.52
C HIS A 671 -5.75 -6.32 -1.68
N GLN A 672 -6.69 -5.51 -2.15
CA GLN A 672 -7.97 -5.31 -1.47
C GLN A 672 -9.09 -5.54 -2.47
N MET A 673 -10.07 -6.38 -2.12
CA MET A 673 -11.14 -6.77 -3.04
C MET A 673 -12.45 -7.13 -2.34
N GLY A 674 -13.55 -7.17 -3.10
CA GLY A 674 -14.83 -7.77 -2.70
C GLY A 674 -15.72 -6.97 -1.76
N SER A 675 -15.31 -5.76 -1.35
CA SER A 675 -16.06 -4.95 -0.39
C SER A 675 -17.39 -4.38 -0.91
N CYS A 676 -17.66 -4.44 -2.21
CA CYS A 676 -18.95 -4.17 -2.84
C CYS A 676 -19.27 -5.27 -3.86
N ARG A 677 -19.15 -6.55 -3.44
CA ARG A 677 -19.26 -7.70 -4.35
C ARG A 677 -20.54 -7.67 -5.19
N MET A 678 -20.40 -8.07 -6.46
CA MET A 678 -21.53 -8.38 -7.33
C MET A 678 -22.20 -9.70 -6.94
N GLY A 679 -23.46 -9.86 -7.32
CA GLY A 679 -24.17 -11.13 -7.17
C GLY A 679 -25.56 -11.11 -7.79
N MET A 680 -26.29 -12.21 -7.60
CA MET A 680 -27.60 -12.42 -8.23
C MET A 680 -28.78 -11.80 -7.48
N ASN A 681 -28.57 -11.36 -6.23
CA ASN A 681 -29.64 -10.81 -5.40
C ASN A 681 -29.14 -9.76 -4.41
N GLU A 682 -30.01 -8.80 -4.08
CA GLU A 682 -29.72 -7.70 -3.14
C GLU A 682 -29.40 -8.19 -1.72
N LYS A 683 -30.00 -9.32 -1.30
CA LYS A 683 -29.84 -9.85 0.06
C LYS A 683 -28.38 -10.20 0.37
N ASP A 684 -27.63 -10.66 -0.65
CA ASP A 684 -26.30 -11.22 -0.52
C ASP A 684 -25.21 -10.42 -1.26
N SER A 685 -25.54 -9.36 -2.00
CA SER A 685 -24.56 -8.57 -2.76
C SER A 685 -24.81 -7.07 -2.69
N ALA A 686 -23.79 -6.27 -2.99
CA ALA A 686 -23.87 -4.81 -2.97
C ALA A 686 -24.36 -4.24 -4.31
N VAL A 687 -24.03 -4.93 -5.40
CA VAL A 687 -24.43 -4.62 -6.78
C VAL A 687 -24.90 -5.88 -7.48
N ASP A 688 -25.66 -5.72 -8.56
CA ASP A 688 -26.09 -6.83 -9.40
C ASP A 688 -24.93 -7.40 -10.24
N GLU A 689 -25.21 -8.45 -11.02
CA GLU A 689 -24.23 -9.11 -11.91
C GLU A 689 -23.67 -8.19 -13.02
N ASN A 690 -24.30 -7.05 -13.26
CA ASN A 690 -23.84 -6.02 -14.20
C ASN A 690 -23.11 -4.88 -13.49
N GLY A 691 -22.80 -5.03 -12.21
CA GLY A 691 -22.11 -4.04 -11.40
C GLY A 691 -22.97 -2.85 -11.00
N GLU A 692 -24.29 -2.86 -11.25
CA GLU A 692 -25.19 -1.76 -10.92
C GLU A 692 -25.71 -1.90 -9.48
N SER A 693 -25.70 -0.81 -8.72
CA SER A 693 -26.24 -0.77 -7.36
C SER A 693 -27.68 -1.27 -7.30
N TRP A 694 -27.98 -2.15 -6.35
CA TRP A 694 -29.37 -2.61 -6.11
C TRP A 694 -30.30 -1.46 -5.70
N GLU A 695 -29.77 -0.40 -5.09
CA GLU A 695 -30.57 0.71 -4.59
C GLU A 695 -30.70 1.88 -5.57
N ALA A 696 -29.70 2.13 -6.41
CA ALA A 696 -29.59 3.34 -7.21
C ALA A 696 -29.37 3.03 -8.70
N GLU A 697 -30.35 3.39 -9.53
CA GLU A 697 -30.22 3.26 -10.99
C GLU A 697 -29.17 4.22 -11.52
N GLY A 698 -28.35 3.72 -12.45
CA GLY A 698 -27.29 4.50 -13.08
C GLY A 698 -26.03 4.66 -12.21
N LEU A 699 -25.96 4.02 -11.04
CA LEU A 699 -24.75 3.93 -10.23
C LEU A 699 -24.13 2.54 -10.35
N PHE A 700 -22.92 2.47 -10.89
CA PHE A 700 -22.17 1.24 -11.10
C PHE A 700 -20.90 1.20 -10.26
N VAL A 701 -20.33 0.01 -10.10
CA VAL A 701 -19.02 -0.23 -9.50
C VAL A 701 -18.12 -0.94 -10.51
N CYS A 702 -16.95 -0.36 -10.79
CA CYS A 702 -15.96 -0.93 -11.72
C CYS A 702 -14.55 -0.84 -11.11
N ASP A 703 -14.34 -1.49 -9.97
CA ASP A 703 -13.04 -1.64 -9.33
C ASP A 703 -12.93 -2.98 -8.59
N ALA A 704 -11.86 -3.22 -7.83
CA ALA A 704 -11.64 -4.47 -7.09
C ALA A 704 -12.74 -4.80 -6.06
N SER A 705 -13.51 -3.80 -5.59
CA SER A 705 -14.60 -4.02 -4.64
C SER A 705 -15.72 -4.86 -5.24
N VAL A 706 -15.87 -4.85 -6.58
CA VAL A 706 -16.93 -5.56 -7.28
C VAL A 706 -16.70 -7.08 -7.34
N LEU A 707 -15.46 -7.54 -7.14
CA LEU A 707 -15.10 -8.95 -7.30
C LEU A 707 -15.88 -9.85 -6.32
N PRO A 708 -16.26 -11.08 -6.71
CA PRO A 708 -17.05 -11.97 -5.84
C PRO A 708 -16.33 -12.44 -4.57
N GLY A 709 -14.98 -12.47 -4.58
CA GLY A 709 -14.15 -12.93 -3.48
C GLY A 709 -12.65 -12.77 -3.75
N ALA A 710 -11.82 -13.43 -2.93
CA ALA A 710 -10.37 -13.47 -3.10
C ALA A 710 -9.95 -14.20 -4.39
N VAL A 711 -9.01 -13.63 -5.17
CA VAL A 711 -8.52 -14.25 -6.42
C VAL A 711 -7.42 -15.29 -6.16
N GLY A 712 -6.65 -15.15 -5.08
CA GLY A 712 -5.51 -16.01 -4.76
C GLY A 712 -4.22 -15.71 -5.54
N VAL A 713 -4.26 -14.80 -6.52
CA VAL A 713 -3.10 -14.27 -7.28
C VAL A 713 -3.19 -12.74 -7.37
N ASN A 714 -2.20 -12.07 -7.94
CA ASN A 714 -2.19 -10.61 -8.11
C ASN A 714 -3.43 -10.17 -8.93
N PRO A 715 -4.32 -9.31 -8.40
CA PRO A 715 -5.66 -9.14 -8.95
C PRO A 715 -5.73 -8.16 -10.13
N MET A 716 -4.62 -7.56 -10.58
CA MET A 716 -4.64 -6.46 -11.56
C MET A 716 -5.35 -6.86 -12.86
N ILE A 717 -4.99 -8.01 -13.46
CA ILE A 717 -5.58 -8.48 -14.71
C ILE A 717 -7.07 -8.80 -14.50
N THR A 718 -7.42 -9.48 -13.41
CA THR A 718 -8.81 -9.80 -13.04
C THR A 718 -9.67 -8.54 -12.89
N ILE A 719 -9.16 -7.50 -12.20
CA ILE A 719 -9.88 -6.23 -12.00
C ILE A 719 -10.09 -5.52 -13.34
N GLN A 720 -9.04 -5.37 -14.15
CA GLN A 720 -9.14 -4.68 -15.44
C GLN A 720 -10.06 -5.42 -16.40
N SER A 721 -9.99 -6.75 -16.46
CA SER A 721 -10.85 -7.57 -17.35
C SER A 721 -12.31 -7.51 -16.92
N THR A 722 -12.57 -7.56 -15.61
CA THR A 722 -13.92 -7.39 -15.06
C THR A 722 -14.48 -6.01 -15.42
N ALA A 723 -13.70 -4.95 -15.22
CA ALA A 723 -14.09 -3.59 -15.58
C ALA A 723 -14.33 -3.43 -17.09
N TYR A 724 -13.53 -4.08 -17.94
CA TYR A 724 -13.72 -4.08 -19.39
C TYR A 724 -15.09 -4.66 -19.79
N CYS A 725 -15.43 -5.84 -19.25
CA CYS A 725 -16.72 -6.49 -19.50
C CYS A 725 -17.90 -5.65 -19.01
N LEU A 726 -17.83 -5.13 -17.77
CA LEU A 726 -18.87 -4.29 -17.20
C LEU A 726 -19.05 -3.01 -18.02
N SER A 727 -17.96 -2.35 -18.43
CA SER A 727 -18.02 -1.09 -19.17
C SER A 727 -18.58 -1.25 -20.57
N LYS A 728 -18.34 -2.39 -21.23
CA LYS A 728 -18.99 -2.73 -22.50
C LYS A 728 -20.50 -2.85 -22.35
N LYS A 729 -20.98 -3.57 -21.33
CA LYS A 729 -22.41 -3.68 -21.03
C LYS A 729 -23.02 -2.30 -20.71
N ILE A 730 -22.31 -1.46 -19.96
CA ILE A 730 -22.76 -0.09 -19.66
C ILE A 730 -22.91 0.72 -20.96
N ALA A 731 -21.94 0.64 -21.87
CA ALA A 731 -22.00 1.33 -23.16
C ALA A 731 -23.21 0.88 -23.99
N GLU A 732 -23.50 -0.42 -24.03
CA GLU A 732 -24.69 -0.98 -24.68
C GLU A 732 -25.99 -0.45 -24.05
N MET A 733 -26.09 -0.47 -22.72
CA MET A 733 -27.26 0.05 -22.00
C MET A 733 -27.49 1.55 -22.27
N ILE A 734 -26.43 2.35 -22.39
CA ILE A 734 -26.54 3.76 -22.76
C ILE A 734 -27.04 3.91 -24.20
N LYS A 735 -26.50 3.12 -25.13
CA LYS A 735 -26.90 3.12 -26.54
C LYS A 735 -28.37 2.72 -26.72
N ASP A 736 -28.86 1.79 -25.92
CA ASP A 736 -30.25 1.34 -25.90
C ASP A 736 -31.20 2.33 -25.20
N GLY A 737 -30.70 3.47 -24.73
CA GLY A 737 -31.50 4.54 -24.16
C GLY A 737 -31.95 4.30 -22.72
N ARG A 738 -31.38 3.31 -22.01
CA ARG A 738 -31.80 2.96 -20.63
C ARG A 738 -31.71 4.15 -19.66
N PHE A 739 -30.77 5.06 -19.89
CA PHE A 739 -30.49 6.21 -19.02
C PHE A 739 -30.80 7.57 -19.67
N SER A 740 -31.58 7.60 -20.76
CA SER A 740 -32.03 8.87 -21.35
C SER A 740 -32.86 9.66 -20.33
N ARG A 741 -32.68 10.99 -20.31
CA ARG A 741 -33.41 11.89 -19.41
C ARG A 741 -34.84 12.09 -19.87
#